data_AF-A0A0Q3JYJ1-F1
#
_entry.id   AF-A0A0Q3JYJ1-F1
#
_cell.length_a   1.000
_cell.length_b   1.000
_cell.length_c   1.000
_cell.angle_alpha   90.00
_cell.angle_beta   90.00
_cell.angle_gamma   90.00
#
_symmetry.space_group_name_H-M   'P 1'
#
loop_
_entity.id
_entity.type
_entity.pdbx_description
1 polymer ?
#
loop_
_entity_poly.entity_id
_entity_poly.type
_entity_poly.pdbx_seq_one_letter_code
_entity_poly.pdbx_strand_id
1 'polypeptide(L)'
;MDRSKEEFLEQFGADYGYPAAPRGVDEMRAADFKRLEGTVYLDHAGATLYSEAQMANVVKDLTSNVYGNPHSQSDSSMAATDLVTAARHQVLKYFNASPRDYKCIFTSGATAALKLVGECFPWSRESCYMYTMENHNSVLGIREYALRKGATVLAVDVEEDGDLENNHGSPSPSMFKISRHSNQRRGDNVLSHSCQNGSLSAISGNNWNLFAFPSECNFSGQKFNLNLVKLIKEGKIVELPSSQQGQWMVLIDAAKGCATEPPNLGVYPADFVVCSFYKIFGYPTGLGALIVKNEAASLLNKTYFSGGTVAASIADIDFAKQRKNIEQVLEDGTISFLSIASLRHGFKIIDMLTTSAIARHTASLATYVRKKMLEMKHNNKKNVCIIYGQQASKVADLKMSPTITFNLKREDGTWFGYREVEKLASLSGIHLRTGCFCNPGACAKYLGLSHSDLVSNFEAGHVCWDDNDVIKGKPTGAVRISFGYISTYQDAEEFLKFLESSFLSKPIASNNGYTLNMNMLNLVDNRSQQVVPDVRLKSIIIYPVKSCQGFSVQSWPLTTGGLKYDREWLLQGSGGEILTQKRVPELGSIRTLINLELGKLFVESPKRKDKLQISLLENLTHLTAEVDVYGQRYEVESYDDKVNTWFSEAIGRHCTFVRCSNSKKRSCTFAGKNGRLCRDTRSKLSFVNEGQLLLISEQSVSDLNSRLSSSNGNGKQQMLVDAMRFRPNIVISGSMPYDEDNWKELCIGEACFTVKCPFPLKSLDKRDSVCAHN
;
A
#
# COMPACT_ATOMS: atom_id res chain seq x y z
N MET A 1 12.16 33.87 8.56
CA MET A 1 11.59 32.57 8.16
C MET A 1 10.52 32.21 9.19
N ASP A 2 9.81 31.09 9.06
CA ASP A 2 9.07 30.55 10.22
C ASP A 2 10.09 30.12 11.28
N ARG A 3 9.87 30.43 12.57
CA ARG A 3 10.81 30.14 13.67
C ARG A 3 11.13 28.64 13.77
N SER A 4 10.16 27.80 13.43
CA SER A 4 10.30 26.34 13.36
C SER A 4 11.31 25.90 12.28
N LYS A 5 11.37 26.60 11.14
CA LYS A 5 12.34 26.34 10.06
C LYS A 5 13.74 26.79 10.47
N GLU A 6 13.85 27.90 11.20
CA GLU A 6 15.14 28.37 11.75
C GLU A 6 15.71 27.35 12.75
N GLU A 7 14.92 26.86 13.70
CA GLU A 7 15.33 25.81 14.66
C GLU A 7 15.73 24.50 13.94
N PHE A 8 15.01 24.11 12.88
CA PHE A 8 15.37 22.95 12.06
C PHE A 8 16.72 23.14 11.34
N LEU A 9 16.96 24.32 10.76
CA LEU A 9 18.20 24.61 10.04
C LEU A 9 19.40 24.78 10.99
N GLU A 10 19.19 25.30 12.20
CA GLU A 10 20.23 25.30 13.25
C GLU A 10 20.66 23.88 13.61
N GLN A 11 19.70 22.94 13.70
CA GLN A 11 20.00 21.56 14.07
C GLN A 11 20.55 20.72 12.90
N PHE A 12 20.02 20.90 11.69
CA PHE A 12 20.25 19.99 10.56
C PHE A 12 20.81 20.65 9.30
N GLY A 13 21.08 21.96 9.30
CA GLY A 13 21.45 22.72 8.10
C GLY A 13 22.73 22.23 7.40
N ALA A 14 23.66 21.59 8.12
CA ALA A 14 24.87 21.00 7.53
C ALA A 14 24.59 19.73 6.70
N ASP A 15 23.49 19.04 7.00
CA ASP A 15 23.11 17.75 6.43
C ASP A 15 21.90 17.86 5.48
N TYR A 16 21.02 18.82 5.71
CA TYR A 16 19.82 19.05 4.93
C TYR A 16 20.06 19.91 3.70
N GLY A 17 19.42 19.54 2.58
CA GLY A 17 19.21 20.45 1.46
C GLY A 17 20.37 20.55 0.46
N TYR A 18 21.36 19.65 0.59
CA TYR A 18 22.54 19.55 -0.28
C TYR A 18 23.41 20.83 -0.33
N PRO A 19 24.04 21.25 0.79
CA PRO A 19 24.83 22.48 0.83
C PRO A 19 26.00 22.52 -0.17
N ALA A 20 26.49 21.36 -0.59
CA ALA A 20 27.58 21.24 -1.57
C ALA A 20 27.10 21.07 -3.03
N ALA A 21 25.79 20.98 -3.28
CA ALA A 21 25.25 20.83 -4.62
C ALA A 21 25.06 22.20 -5.31
N PRO A 22 25.01 22.26 -6.65
CA PRO A 22 24.85 23.52 -7.38
C PRO A 22 23.52 24.24 -7.11
N ARG A 23 22.48 23.50 -6.71
CA ARG A 23 21.15 24.00 -6.37
C ARG A 23 20.71 23.36 -5.06
N GLY A 24 20.08 24.15 -4.19
CA GLY A 24 19.47 23.64 -2.96
C GLY A 24 18.23 22.79 -3.25
N VAL A 25 17.82 21.96 -2.28
CA VAL A 25 16.64 21.07 -2.46
C VAL A 25 15.36 21.83 -2.81
N ASP A 26 15.11 22.99 -2.21
CA ASP A 26 13.91 23.79 -2.46
C ASP A 26 13.89 24.33 -3.91
N GLU A 27 15.05 24.71 -4.45
CA GLU A 27 15.19 25.17 -5.84
C GLU A 27 15.02 24.01 -6.84
N MET A 28 15.64 22.86 -6.56
CA MET A 28 15.48 21.65 -7.38
C MET A 28 14.03 21.16 -7.39
N ARG A 29 13.34 21.20 -6.24
CA ARG A 29 11.93 20.85 -6.10
C ARG A 29 11.06 21.75 -6.98
N ALA A 30 11.26 23.07 -6.92
CA ALA A 30 10.50 24.03 -7.71
C ALA A 30 10.79 23.94 -9.23
N ALA A 31 12.02 23.64 -9.61
CA ALA A 31 12.42 23.57 -11.01
C ALA A 31 12.01 22.26 -11.70
N ASP A 32 12.21 21.12 -11.02
CA ASP A 32 12.20 19.79 -11.65
C ASP A 32 11.10 18.85 -11.12
N PHE A 33 10.26 19.32 -10.19
CA PHE A 33 9.10 18.59 -9.62
C PHE A 33 7.86 19.47 -9.49
N LYS A 34 7.56 20.29 -10.50
CA LYS A 34 6.43 21.23 -10.50
C LYS A 34 5.10 20.57 -10.21
N ARG A 35 4.94 19.31 -10.65
CA ARG A 35 3.74 18.50 -10.40
C ARG A 35 3.48 18.18 -8.92
N LEU A 36 4.40 18.49 -8.02
CA LEU A 36 4.23 18.35 -6.57
C LEU A 36 3.77 19.66 -5.89
N GLU A 37 3.49 20.72 -6.65
CA GLU A 37 2.93 21.94 -6.09
C GLU A 37 1.58 21.65 -5.40
N GLY A 38 1.49 22.02 -4.11
CA GLY A 38 0.32 21.73 -3.27
C GLY A 38 0.14 20.26 -2.89
N THR A 39 1.13 19.40 -3.13
CA THR A 39 1.06 17.96 -2.85
C THR A 39 2.29 17.48 -2.09
N VAL A 40 2.06 16.80 -0.96
CA VAL A 40 3.11 16.20 -0.14
C VAL A 40 3.24 14.71 -0.49
N TYR A 41 4.42 14.30 -0.95
CA TYR A 41 4.68 12.91 -1.32
C TYR A 41 5.65 12.24 -0.35
N LEU A 42 5.19 11.20 0.35
CA LEU A 42 5.92 10.50 1.42
C LEU A 42 5.99 8.97 1.22
N ASP A 43 5.87 8.48 -0.01
CA ASP A 43 6.00 7.04 -0.33
C ASP A 43 7.28 6.68 -1.10
N HIS A 44 8.38 7.42 -0.86
CA HIS A 44 9.67 7.20 -1.52
C HIS A 44 10.28 5.80 -1.28
N ALA A 45 9.92 5.11 -0.20
CA ALA A 45 10.30 3.72 0.04
C ALA A 45 9.55 2.72 -0.87
N GLY A 46 8.32 3.07 -1.26
CA GLY A 46 7.49 2.31 -2.20
C GLY A 46 7.97 2.52 -3.62
N ALA A 47 7.99 3.78 -4.05
CA ALA A 47 8.52 4.24 -5.32
C ALA A 47 9.02 5.68 -5.17
N THR A 48 10.23 6.00 -5.61
CA THR A 48 10.64 7.42 -5.63
C THR A 48 10.18 8.07 -6.93
N LEU A 49 10.29 9.39 -7.01
CA LEU A 49 9.85 10.16 -8.16
C LEU A 49 11.04 10.50 -9.07
N TYR A 50 10.84 10.41 -10.38
CA TYR A 50 11.78 10.91 -11.39
C TYR A 50 11.63 12.42 -11.54
N SER A 51 12.67 13.12 -12.00
CA SER A 51 12.56 14.56 -12.23
C SER A 51 12.06 14.89 -13.65
N GLU A 52 11.44 16.05 -13.84
CA GLU A 52 11.06 16.54 -15.17
C GLU A 52 12.30 16.68 -16.08
N ALA A 53 13.43 17.15 -15.52
CA ALA A 53 14.71 17.20 -16.23
C ALA A 53 15.23 15.82 -16.64
N GLN A 54 15.05 14.78 -15.79
CA GLN A 54 15.42 13.41 -16.14
C GLN A 54 14.63 12.95 -17.38
N MET A 55 13.32 13.13 -17.38
CA MET A 55 12.46 12.71 -18.47
C MET A 55 12.72 13.51 -19.75
N ALA A 56 12.93 14.82 -19.65
CA ALA A 56 13.31 15.64 -20.81
C ALA A 56 14.61 15.14 -21.46
N ASN A 57 15.60 14.74 -20.66
CA ASN A 57 16.85 14.18 -21.16
C ASN A 57 16.67 12.80 -21.79
N VAL A 58 15.83 11.93 -21.21
CA VAL A 58 15.50 10.62 -21.79
C VAL A 58 14.79 10.80 -23.14
N VAL A 59 13.77 11.66 -23.20
CA VAL A 59 13.05 11.94 -24.45
C VAL A 59 13.99 12.49 -25.50
N LYS A 60 14.85 13.45 -25.14
CA LYS A 60 15.87 13.99 -26.04
C LYS A 60 16.81 12.91 -26.56
N ASP A 61 17.32 12.03 -25.69
CA ASP A 61 18.20 10.92 -26.08
C ASP A 61 17.53 9.97 -27.07
N LEU A 62 16.30 9.54 -26.77
CA LEU A 62 15.56 8.59 -27.60
C LEU A 62 15.05 9.18 -28.92
N THR A 63 14.84 10.48 -29.00
CA THR A 63 14.40 11.16 -30.23
C THR A 63 15.57 11.62 -31.11
N SER A 64 16.76 11.78 -30.54
CA SER A 64 17.96 12.21 -31.28
C SER A 64 18.81 11.05 -31.80
N ASN A 65 18.56 9.83 -31.32
CA ASN A 65 19.38 8.66 -31.63
C ASN A 65 18.53 7.48 -32.11
N VAL A 66 19.11 6.61 -32.94
CA VAL A 66 18.47 5.38 -33.41
C VAL A 66 19.06 4.19 -32.68
N TYR A 67 18.24 3.53 -31.85
CA TYR A 67 18.64 2.37 -31.07
C TYR A 67 17.91 1.12 -31.57
N GLY A 68 18.68 0.16 -32.08
CA GLY A 68 18.20 -1.12 -32.60
C GLY A 68 18.27 -2.24 -31.55
N ASN A 69 17.68 -3.39 -31.87
CA ASN A 69 17.77 -4.57 -31.01
C ASN A 69 19.26 -4.99 -30.85
N PRO A 70 19.79 -5.17 -29.62
CA PRO A 70 21.21 -5.52 -29.36
C PRO A 70 21.70 -6.86 -29.94
N HIS A 71 20.84 -7.65 -30.59
CA HIS A 71 21.21 -8.96 -31.14
C HIS A 71 21.62 -8.96 -32.63
N SER A 72 21.79 -7.78 -33.25
CA SER A 72 22.25 -7.61 -34.63
C SER A 72 23.59 -6.84 -34.70
N GLN A 73 24.26 -6.89 -35.86
CA GLN A 73 25.51 -6.18 -36.11
C GLN A 73 25.33 -4.80 -36.77
N SER A 74 24.08 -4.32 -36.91
CA SER A 74 23.83 -2.96 -37.42
C SER A 74 24.37 -1.89 -36.47
N ASP A 75 24.72 -0.71 -36.98
CA ASP A 75 25.21 0.42 -36.17
C ASP A 75 24.26 0.76 -35.01
N SER A 76 22.94 0.75 -35.28
CA SER A 76 21.92 1.01 -34.27
C SER A 76 21.89 -0.05 -33.16
N SER A 77 22.20 -1.30 -33.48
CA SER A 77 22.28 -2.43 -32.55
C SER A 77 23.57 -2.40 -31.73
N MET A 78 24.69 -2.02 -32.35
CA MET A 78 25.97 -1.83 -31.67
C MET A 78 25.88 -0.66 -30.68
N ALA A 79 25.28 0.46 -31.08
CA ALA A 79 25.02 1.59 -30.20
C ALA A 79 24.19 1.19 -28.97
N ALA A 80 23.12 0.40 -29.15
CA ALA A 80 22.35 -0.13 -28.02
C ALA A 80 23.18 -1.07 -27.13
N THR A 81 24.03 -1.91 -27.72
CA THR A 81 24.93 -2.83 -27.00
C THR A 81 25.94 -2.08 -26.13
N ASP A 82 26.53 -1.01 -26.65
CA ASP A 82 27.49 -0.17 -25.94
C ASP A 82 26.81 0.51 -24.74
N LEU A 83 25.59 0.99 -24.92
CA LEU A 83 24.81 1.61 -23.84
C LEU A 83 24.45 0.64 -22.73
N VAL A 84 24.03 -0.57 -23.09
CA VAL A 84 23.75 -1.61 -22.09
C VAL A 84 25.05 -1.97 -21.36
N THR A 85 26.18 -2.08 -22.07
CA THR A 85 27.49 -2.36 -21.46
C THR A 85 27.93 -1.24 -20.50
N ALA A 86 27.79 0.02 -20.91
CA ALA A 86 28.05 1.17 -20.07
C ALA A 86 27.15 1.20 -18.83
N ALA A 87 25.86 0.89 -18.99
CA ALA A 87 24.92 0.78 -17.88
C ALA A 87 25.32 -0.31 -16.88
N ARG A 88 25.79 -1.48 -17.34
CA ARG A 88 26.31 -2.53 -16.44
C ARG A 88 27.48 -2.03 -15.60
N HIS A 89 28.45 -1.36 -16.22
CA HIS A 89 29.58 -0.77 -15.49
C HIS A 89 29.14 0.30 -14.49
N GLN A 90 28.17 1.12 -14.86
CA GLN A 90 27.62 2.14 -13.97
C GLN A 90 26.92 1.52 -12.75
N VAL A 91 26.14 0.46 -12.95
CA VAL A 91 25.52 -0.30 -11.86
C VAL A 91 26.60 -0.92 -10.98
N LEU A 92 27.59 -1.62 -11.53
CA LEU A 92 28.67 -2.23 -10.73
C LEU A 92 29.44 -1.18 -9.91
N LYS A 93 29.75 -0.03 -10.52
CA LYS A 93 30.38 1.11 -9.82
C LYS A 93 29.53 1.58 -8.63
N TYR A 94 28.20 1.64 -8.79
CA TYR A 94 27.28 2.06 -7.74
C TYR A 94 27.34 1.16 -6.49
N PHE A 95 27.61 -0.13 -6.66
CA PHE A 95 27.78 -1.11 -5.56
C PHE A 95 29.24 -1.29 -5.14
N ASN A 96 30.16 -0.46 -5.64
CA ASN A 96 31.61 -0.65 -5.48
C ASN A 96 32.05 -2.09 -5.81
N ALA A 97 31.49 -2.64 -6.89
CA ALA A 97 31.73 -3.99 -7.37
C ALA A 97 32.68 -3.96 -8.57
N SER A 98 33.75 -4.74 -8.50
CA SER A 98 34.71 -4.89 -9.60
C SER A 98 34.10 -5.72 -10.73
N PRO A 99 34.13 -5.26 -12.00
CA PRO A 99 33.69 -6.06 -13.15
C PRO A 99 34.50 -7.35 -13.38
N ARG A 100 35.65 -7.49 -12.72
CA ARG A 100 36.44 -8.73 -12.72
C ARG A 100 35.84 -9.80 -11.82
N ASP A 101 35.09 -9.40 -10.79
CA ASP A 101 34.60 -10.29 -9.74
C ASP A 101 33.06 -10.42 -9.77
N TYR A 102 32.37 -9.45 -10.38
CA TYR A 102 30.91 -9.37 -10.42
C TYR A 102 30.36 -9.08 -11.81
N LYS A 103 29.18 -9.65 -12.09
CA LYS A 103 28.34 -9.34 -13.25
C LYS A 103 27.04 -8.64 -12.85
N CYS A 104 26.50 -7.84 -13.77
CA CYS A 104 25.20 -7.20 -13.65
C CYS A 104 24.24 -7.80 -14.69
N ILE A 105 23.21 -8.49 -14.19
CA ILE A 105 22.14 -9.12 -14.97
C ILE A 105 20.91 -8.23 -14.87
N PHE A 106 20.41 -7.68 -15.99
CA PHE A 106 19.20 -6.88 -15.95
C PHE A 106 17.95 -7.75 -15.86
N THR A 107 17.00 -7.33 -15.03
CA THR A 107 15.73 -8.05 -14.80
C THR A 107 14.56 -7.08 -14.82
N SER A 108 13.32 -7.58 -14.85
CA SER A 108 12.11 -6.73 -14.78
C SER A 108 11.83 -6.13 -13.39
N GLY A 109 12.84 -6.09 -12.51
CA GLY A 109 12.78 -5.58 -11.14
C GLY A 109 13.47 -6.51 -10.13
N ALA A 110 13.62 -6.05 -8.89
CA ALA A 110 14.21 -6.86 -7.82
C ALA A 110 13.44 -8.19 -7.58
N THR A 111 12.11 -8.18 -7.71
CA THR A 111 11.30 -9.41 -7.59
C THR A 111 11.69 -10.46 -8.64
N ALA A 112 11.92 -10.04 -9.90
CA ALA A 112 12.35 -10.95 -10.95
C ALA A 112 13.78 -11.46 -10.70
N ALA A 113 14.67 -10.62 -10.18
CA ALA A 113 16.00 -11.04 -9.77
C ALA A 113 15.97 -12.07 -8.62
N LEU A 114 15.16 -11.85 -7.59
CA LEU A 114 14.95 -12.80 -6.49
C LEU A 114 14.38 -14.13 -6.99
N LYS A 115 13.36 -14.07 -7.87
CA LYS A 115 12.79 -15.24 -8.51
C LYS A 115 13.85 -16.01 -9.31
N LEU A 116 14.65 -15.32 -10.10
CA LEU A 116 15.73 -15.93 -10.90
C LEU A 116 16.73 -16.68 -10.02
N VAL A 117 17.17 -16.10 -8.91
CA VAL A 117 18.03 -16.80 -7.93
C VAL A 117 17.28 -18.03 -7.40
N GLY A 118 16.07 -17.87 -6.89
CA GLY A 118 15.32 -19.00 -6.30
C GLY A 118 15.04 -20.14 -7.29
N GLU A 119 14.78 -19.83 -8.55
CA GLU A 119 14.50 -20.81 -9.60
C GLU A 119 15.75 -21.53 -10.08
N CYS A 120 16.89 -20.84 -10.18
CA CYS A 120 18.13 -21.37 -10.76
C CYS A 120 19.11 -21.92 -9.72
N PHE A 121 18.91 -21.64 -8.43
CA PHE A 121 19.80 -22.12 -7.36
C PHE A 121 19.78 -23.66 -7.28
N PRO A 122 20.92 -24.33 -7.02
CA PRO A 122 21.03 -25.79 -7.06
C PRO A 122 20.50 -26.45 -5.79
N TRP A 123 19.20 -26.31 -5.53
CA TRP A 123 18.54 -26.88 -4.37
C TRP A 123 18.60 -28.42 -4.36
N SER A 124 18.97 -28.98 -3.21
CA SER A 124 18.87 -30.41 -2.91
C SER A 124 18.11 -30.67 -1.60
N ARG A 125 17.97 -31.94 -1.23
CA ARG A 125 17.33 -32.33 0.05
C ARG A 125 18.19 -31.94 1.26
N GLU A 126 19.49 -31.75 1.03
CA GLU A 126 20.52 -31.36 1.98
C GLU A 126 20.67 -29.84 2.08
N SER A 127 20.12 -29.08 1.12
CA SER A 127 20.13 -27.62 1.14
C SER A 127 19.31 -27.05 2.31
N CYS A 128 19.76 -25.89 2.79
CA CYS A 128 19.06 -25.04 3.73
C CYS A 128 18.86 -23.65 3.12
N TYR A 129 17.61 -23.17 3.14
CA TYR A 129 17.27 -21.79 2.82
C TYR A 129 16.86 -21.05 4.09
N MET A 130 17.62 -20.03 4.45
CA MET A 130 17.38 -19.21 5.64
C MET A 130 17.12 -17.76 5.23
N TYR A 131 16.12 -17.13 5.84
CA TYR A 131 15.82 -15.71 5.59
C TYR A 131 15.34 -14.99 6.84
N THR A 132 15.54 -13.68 6.89
CA THR A 132 15.13 -12.84 8.03
C THR A 132 13.63 -12.53 8.01
N MET A 133 13.01 -12.36 9.18
CA MET A 133 11.59 -11.97 9.30
C MET A 133 11.26 -10.64 8.59
N GLU A 134 12.26 -9.78 8.43
CA GLU A 134 12.18 -8.46 7.84
C GLU A 134 12.17 -8.46 6.31
N ASN A 135 12.42 -9.60 5.67
CA ASN A 135 12.48 -9.68 4.21
C ASN A 135 11.15 -9.35 3.53
N HIS A 136 11.26 -8.86 2.29
CA HIS A 136 10.13 -8.65 1.40
C HIS A 136 9.51 -9.99 0.96
N ASN A 137 8.21 -10.01 0.65
CA ASN A 137 7.46 -11.18 0.19
C ASN A 137 8.13 -11.93 -0.97
N SER A 138 8.80 -11.22 -1.87
CA SER A 138 9.52 -11.85 -3.00
C SER A 138 10.68 -12.74 -2.55
N VAL A 139 11.32 -12.44 -1.42
CA VAL A 139 12.35 -13.30 -0.82
C VAL A 139 11.67 -14.54 -0.23
N LEU A 140 10.56 -14.39 0.49
CA LEU A 140 9.77 -15.53 0.97
C LEU A 140 9.36 -16.45 -0.19
N GLY A 141 9.07 -15.91 -1.37
CA GLY A 141 8.75 -16.68 -2.58
C GLY A 141 9.84 -17.67 -3.00
N ILE A 142 11.11 -17.42 -2.69
CA ILE A 142 12.23 -18.36 -2.96
C ILE A 142 12.01 -19.69 -2.24
N ARG A 143 11.33 -19.68 -1.07
CA ARG A 143 11.02 -20.88 -0.30
C ARG A 143 10.28 -21.93 -1.12
N GLU A 144 9.46 -21.51 -2.09
CA GLU A 144 8.62 -22.43 -2.86
C GLU A 144 9.48 -23.34 -3.75
N TYR A 145 10.57 -22.80 -4.30
CA TYR A 145 11.55 -23.56 -5.07
C TYR A 145 12.37 -24.50 -4.18
N ALA A 146 12.86 -24.00 -3.06
CA ALA A 146 13.61 -24.78 -2.07
C ALA A 146 12.79 -25.96 -1.53
N LEU A 147 11.57 -25.71 -1.05
CA LEU A 147 10.66 -26.73 -0.52
C LEU A 147 10.27 -27.77 -1.56
N ARG A 148 10.07 -27.38 -2.83
CA ARG A 148 9.76 -28.31 -3.93
C ARG A 148 10.91 -29.31 -4.16
N LYS A 149 12.15 -28.92 -3.88
CA LYS A 149 13.34 -29.78 -3.99
C LYS A 149 13.68 -30.51 -2.69
N GLY A 150 12.84 -30.39 -1.66
CA GLY A 150 12.98 -31.09 -0.38
C GLY A 150 13.98 -30.44 0.59
N ALA A 151 14.45 -29.24 0.28
CA ALA A 151 15.33 -28.45 1.14
C ALA A 151 14.62 -28.05 2.45
N THR A 152 15.42 -27.75 3.48
CA THR A 152 14.90 -27.18 4.74
C THR A 152 14.79 -25.67 4.60
N VAL A 153 13.66 -25.09 5.04
CA VAL A 153 13.47 -23.64 5.05
C VAL A 153 13.30 -23.12 6.47
N LEU A 154 13.97 -22.01 6.79
CA LEU A 154 14.01 -21.39 8.12
C LEU A 154 13.82 -19.87 8.03
N ALA A 155 12.89 -19.34 8.83
CA ALA A 155 12.86 -17.91 9.13
C ALA A 155 13.67 -17.64 10.40
N VAL A 156 14.35 -16.50 10.47
CA VAL A 156 15.17 -16.12 11.64
C VAL A 156 14.99 -14.66 12.04
N ASP A 157 15.19 -14.39 13.32
CA ASP A 157 15.44 -13.04 13.83
C ASP A 157 16.94 -12.84 14.01
N VAL A 158 17.43 -11.66 13.61
CA VAL A 158 18.83 -11.27 13.79
C VAL A 158 18.87 -10.05 14.71
N GLU A 159 19.53 -10.18 15.83
CA GLU A 159 19.76 -9.12 16.81
C GLU A 159 21.26 -8.81 16.86
N GLU A 160 21.60 -7.52 16.90
CA GLU A 160 22.98 -7.04 17.05
C GLU A 160 23.22 -6.69 18.52
N ASP A 161 24.35 -7.15 19.08
CA ASP A 161 24.68 -6.92 20.49
C ASP A 161 25.12 -5.46 20.70
N GLY A 162 24.54 -4.79 21.71
CA GLY A 162 24.47 -3.33 21.79
C GLY A 162 25.73 -2.56 22.20
N ASP A 163 26.84 -3.23 22.53
CA ASP A 163 28.00 -2.62 23.21
C ASP A 163 29.20 -2.35 22.28
N LEU A 164 29.03 -1.46 21.30
CA LEU A 164 30.11 -1.09 20.36
C LEU A 164 30.57 0.37 20.39
N GLU A 165 30.22 1.16 21.40
CA GLU A 165 30.79 2.51 21.51
C GLU A 165 32.20 2.58 22.13
N ASN A 166 32.78 1.48 22.64
CA ASN A 166 34.03 1.58 23.43
C ASN A 166 35.20 0.64 23.09
N ASN A 167 35.21 -0.12 21.99
CA ASN A 167 36.38 -0.98 21.69
C ASN A 167 36.96 -0.78 20.29
N HIS A 168 38.10 -0.07 20.23
CA HIS A 168 39.04 -0.05 19.12
C HIS A 168 39.79 -1.39 19.00
N GLY A 169 39.06 -2.47 18.71
CA GLY A 169 39.63 -3.81 18.54
C GLY A 169 38.78 -4.65 17.59
N SER A 170 39.44 -5.57 16.88
CA SER A 170 38.90 -6.52 15.90
C SER A 170 37.52 -7.09 16.28
N PRO A 171 36.61 -7.35 15.32
CA PRO A 171 35.26 -7.80 15.60
C PRO A 171 35.24 -9.13 16.36
N SER A 172 34.63 -9.14 17.55
CA SER A 172 34.39 -10.33 18.36
C SER A 172 33.34 -11.25 17.67
N PRO A 173 33.45 -12.59 17.76
CA PRO A 173 32.43 -13.53 17.30
C PRO A 173 31.04 -13.36 17.93
N SER A 174 30.91 -12.59 19.02
CA SER A 174 29.68 -12.39 19.79
C SER A 174 28.77 -11.25 19.27
N MET A 175 29.00 -10.72 18.07
CA MET A 175 28.33 -9.50 17.60
C MET A 175 26.84 -9.66 17.23
N PHE A 176 26.40 -10.87 16.86
CA PHE A 176 25.00 -11.11 16.44
C PHE A 176 24.42 -12.35 17.10
N LYS A 177 23.16 -12.26 17.49
CA LYS A 177 22.34 -13.38 17.96
C LYS A 177 21.29 -13.72 16.91
N ILE A 178 21.29 -14.98 16.45
CA ILE A 178 20.31 -15.49 15.49
C ILE A 178 19.33 -16.42 16.22
N SER A 179 18.05 -16.02 16.27
CA SER A 179 16.97 -16.83 16.85
C SER A 179 16.17 -17.51 15.73
N ARG A 180 15.98 -18.83 15.84
CA ARG A 180 15.36 -19.65 14.80
C ARG A 180 13.86 -19.81 15.03
N HIS A 181 13.08 -19.69 13.96
CA HIS A 181 11.68 -20.13 13.92
C HIS A 181 11.58 -21.58 13.46
N SER A 182 10.37 -22.15 13.52
CA SER A 182 10.10 -23.55 13.20
C SER A 182 10.56 -23.94 11.78
N ASN A 183 11.16 -25.14 11.68
CA ASN A 183 11.57 -25.72 10.41
C ASN A 183 10.37 -25.96 9.49
N GLN A 184 10.51 -25.56 8.23
CA GLN A 184 9.54 -25.84 7.19
C GLN A 184 10.12 -26.88 6.21
N ARG A 185 9.39 -27.99 6.02
CA ARG A 185 9.71 -29.03 5.04
C ARG A 185 8.43 -29.65 4.50
N ARG A 186 8.36 -29.92 3.19
CA ARG A 186 7.26 -30.69 2.59
C ARG A 186 7.56 -32.18 2.73
N GLY A 187 6.58 -32.97 3.16
CA GLY A 187 6.73 -34.44 3.31
C GLY A 187 6.95 -35.16 1.97
N ASP A 188 7.51 -36.37 2.03
CA ASP A 188 7.91 -37.17 0.85
C ASP A 188 6.75 -37.56 -0.10
N ASN A 189 5.49 -37.45 0.34
CA ASN A 189 4.30 -37.84 -0.45
C ASN A 189 4.04 -36.94 -1.69
N VAL A 190 4.82 -35.89 -1.92
CA VAL A 190 4.65 -34.97 -3.08
C VAL A 190 5.59 -35.32 -4.26
N LEU A 191 6.55 -36.23 -4.08
CA LEU A 191 7.58 -36.52 -5.07
C LEU A 191 7.29 -37.74 -5.98
N SER A 192 6.11 -38.35 -5.89
CA SER A 192 5.77 -39.57 -6.65
C SER A 192 5.32 -39.35 -8.10
N HIS A 193 5.12 -38.11 -8.56
CA HIS A 193 4.65 -37.83 -9.93
C HIS A 193 5.51 -36.79 -10.64
N SER A 194 6.75 -37.16 -10.98
CA SER A 194 7.45 -36.81 -12.23
C SER A 194 8.95 -36.98 -11.99
N CYS A 195 9.50 -38.16 -12.30
CA CYS A 195 10.94 -38.42 -12.56
C CYS A 195 11.12 -39.95 -12.72
N GLN A 196 10.52 -40.55 -13.75
CA GLN A 196 11.03 -41.82 -14.28
C GLN A 196 11.66 -41.51 -15.63
N ASN A 197 12.97 -41.22 -15.59
CA ASN A 197 13.99 -41.51 -16.60
C ASN A 197 15.18 -40.59 -16.37
N GLY A 198 16.22 -41.14 -15.75
CA GLY A 198 17.47 -40.45 -15.49
C GLY A 198 18.15 -41.04 -14.26
N SER A 199 19.10 -41.95 -14.49
CA SER A 199 19.95 -42.60 -13.49
C SER A 199 20.36 -41.66 -12.34
N LEU A 200 19.87 -41.92 -11.12
CA LEU A 200 20.44 -41.35 -9.90
C LEU A 200 21.76 -42.06 -9.60
N SER A 201 22.81 -41.70 -10.33
CA SER A 201 24.16 -41.78 -9.79
C SER A 201 24.31 -40.64 -8.79
N ALA A 202 24.56 -40.99 -7.52
CA ALA A 202 24.99 -40.05 -6.49
C ALA A 202 26.19 -39.24 -6.98
N ILE A 203 25.95 -38.03 -7.49
CA ILE A 203 27.03 -37.08 -7.73
C ILE A 203 27.42 -36.58 -6.35
N SER A 204 28.59 -37.02 -5.89
CA SER A 204 29.34 -36.40 -4.82
C SER A 204 29.58 -34.93 -5.21
N GLY A 205 28.73 -34.03 -4.73
CA GLY A 205 28.76 -32.61 -5.04
C GLY A 205 28.52 -31.80 -3.77
N ASN A 206 29.19 -30.65 -3.65
CA ASN A 206 29.04 -29.75 -2.50
C ASN A 206 27.56 -29.37 -2.29
N ASN A 207 27.07 -29.50 -1.06
CA ASN A 207 25.75 -29.02 -0.68
C ASN A 207 25.78 -27.48 -0.60
N TRP A 208 24.78 -26.81 -1.17
CA TRP A 208 24.68 -25.34 -1.16
C TRP A 208 23.50 -24.86 -0.32
N ASN A 209 23.77 -23.87 0.53
CA ASN A 209 22.80 -23.20 1.39
C ASN A 209 22.67 -21.74 0.95
N LEU A 210 21.51 -21.12 1.18
CA LEU A 210 21.26 -19.73 0.85
C LEU A 210 20.75 -18.98 2.08
N PHE A 211 21.41 -17.89 2.43
CA PHE A 211 20.95 -16.94 3.46
C PHE A 211 20.54 -15.63 2.81
N ALA A 212 19.31 -15.19 3.03
CA ALA A 212 18.78 -13.94 2.50
C ALA A 212 18.41 -12.95 3.60
N PHE A 213 18.78 -11.68 3.45
CA PHE A 213 18.39 -10.61 4.36
C PHE A 213 18.29 -9.26 3.61
N PRO A 214 17.46 -8.31 4.06
CA PRO A 214 17.39 -7.02 3.42
C PRO A 214 18.53 -6.12 3.89
N SER A 215 19.08 -5.29 3.00
CA SER A 215 19.98 -4.21 3.43
C SER A 215 19.26 -3.18 4.31
N GLU A 216 17.99 -2.91 3.99
CA GLU A 216 17.08 -2.06 4.76
C GLU A 216 15.68 -2.67 4.73
N CYS A 217 15.07 -2.86 5.90
CA CYS A 217 13.72 -3.37 6.05
C CYS A 217 12.71 -2.37 5.46
N ASN A 218 11.94 -2.82 4.47
CA ASN A 218 10.92 -1.99 3.83
C ASN A 218 9.71 -1.66 4.74
N PHE A 219 9.54 -2.39 5.86
CA PHE A 219 8.58 -2.07 6.91
C PHE A 219 9.14 -1.08 7.94
N SER A 220 10.19 -1.44 8.68
CA SER A 220 10.66 -0.63 9.82
C SER A 220 11.71 0.42 9.46
N GLY A 221 12.30 0.37 8.27
CA GLY A 221 13.49 1.14 7.94
C GLY A 221 14.76 0.63 8.63
N GLN A 222 14.71 -0.49 9.38
CA GLN A 222 15.90 -1.04 10.03
C GLN A 222 16.96 -1.41 8.97
N LYS A 223 18.15 -0.82 9.09
CA LYS A 223 19.31 -1.17 8.27
C LYS A 223 20.04 -2.34 8.91
N PHE A 224 20.36 -3.36 8.12
CA PHE A 224 21.09 -4.54 8.58
C PHE A 224 22.59 -4.32 8.43
N ASN A 225 23.34 -4.75 9.44
CA ASN A 225 24.80 -4.72 9.37
C ASN A 225 25.32 -5.73 8.35
N LEU A 226 26.00 -5.23 7.30
CA LEU A 226 26.48 -6.06 6.20
C LEU A 226 27.65 -7.00 6.59
N ASN A 227 28.24 -6.86 7.79
CA ASN A 227 29.19 -7.85 8.33
C ASN A 227 28.58 -9.26 8.42
N LEU A 228 27.25 -9.35 8.48
CA LEU A 228 26.52 -10.62 8.42
C LEU A 228 26.92 -11.46 7.20
N VAL A 229 27.27 -10.83 6.07
CA VAL A 229 27.78 -11.53 4.88
C VAL A 229 29.02 -12.37 5.21
N LYS A 230 30.00 -11.79 5.90
CA LYS A 230 31.26 -12.48 6.24
C LYS A 230 31.00 -13.58 7.25
N LEU A 231 30.23 -13.26 8.29
CA LEU A 231 30.00 -14.18 9.40
C LEU A 231 29.19 -15.42 9.00
N ILE A 232 28.20 -15.27 8.11
CA ILE A 232 27.45 -16.42 7.56
C ILE A 232 28.36 -17.28 6.68
N LYS A 233 29.16 -16.67 5.80
CA LYS A 233 30.07 -17.41 4.90
C LYS A 233 31.19 -18.13 5.66
N GLU A 234 31.63 -17.57 6.79
CA GLU A 234 32.62 -18.19 7.69
C GLU A 234 32.01 -19.22 8.66
N GLY A 235 30.68 -19.40 8.65
CA GLY A 235 29.98 -20.36 9.53
C GLY A 235 29.99 -20.01 11.02
N LYS A 236 30.26 -18.75 11.37
CA LYS A 236 30.54 -18.33 12.77
C LYS A 236 29.30 -18.10 13.65
N ILE A 237 28.11 -17.92 13.08
CA ILE A 237 26.89 -17.56 13.86
C ILE A 237 25.83 -18.68 13.86
N VAL A 238 25.96 -19.69 13.00
CA VAL A 238 24.88 -20.64 12.77
C VAL A 238 25.20 -21.99 13.41
N GLU A 239 24.68 -22.24 14.60
CA GLU A 239 24.61 -23.60 15.18
C GLU A 239 23.60 -24.44 14.36
N LEU A 240 24.04 -24.90 13.20
CA LEU A 240 23.26 -25.75 12.31
C LEU A 240 23.36 -27.22 12.74
N PRO A 241 22.29 -28.01 12.57
CA PRO A 241 22.38 -29.46 12.72
C PRO A 241 23.48 -30.02 11.80
N SER A 242 24.20 -31.04 12.26
CA SER A 242 25.32 -31.68 11.54
C SER A 242 24.97 -32.18 10.13
N SER A 243 23.67 -32.34 9.81
CA SER A 243 23.16 -32.75 8.51
C SER A 243 23.12 -31.65 7.44
N GLN A 244 23.50 -30.40 7.75
CA GLN A 244 23.45 -29.24 6.84
C GLN A 244 24.82 -28.58 6.59
N GLN A 245 25.92 -29.36 6.58
CA GLN A 245 27.32 -28.92 6.34
C GLN A 245 27.62 -28.41 4.91
N GLY A 246 26.66 -27.73 4.27
CA GLY A 246 26.82 -27.12 2.95
C GLY A 246 27.48 -25.73 3.01
N GLN A 247 28.03 -25.30 1.87
CA GLN A 247 28.59 -23.96 1.71
C GLN A 247 27.47 -22.91 1.64
N TRP A 248 27.62 -21.83 2.41
CA TRP A 248 26.64 -20.76 2.48
C TRP A 248 26.88 -19.69 1.42
N MET A 249 25.82 -19.42 0.66
CA MET A 249 25.70 -18.27 -0.23
C MET A 249 24.86 -17.19 0.45
N VAL A 250 25.20 -15.92 0.20
CA VAL A 250 24.51 -14.78 0.80
C VAL A 250 23.84 -13.92 -0.25
N LEU A 251 22.54 -13.70 -0.08
CA LEU A 251 21.71 -12.81 -0.87
C LEU A 251 21.33 -11.57 -0.06
N ILE A 252 21.62 -10.39 -0.60
CA ILE A 252 21.17 -9.11 -0.05
C ILE A 252 19.99 -8.60 -0.90
N ASP A 253 18.83 -8.45 -0.27
CA ASP A 253 17.73 -7.65 -0.83
C ASP A 253 18.06 -6.16 -0.64
N ALA A 254 18.62 -5.56 -1.68
CA ALA A 254 19.00 -4.15 -1.67
C ALA A 254 17.96 -3.24 -2.30
N ALA A 255 16.76 -3.74 -2.63
CA ALA A 255 15.76 -2.96 -3.35
C ALA A 255 15.37 -1.67 -2.63
N LYS A 256 15.29 -1.68 -1.29
CA LYS A 256 14.98 -0.49 -0.48
C LYS A 256 16.23 0.32 -0.11
N GLY A 257 17.26 -0.33 0.43
CA GLY A 257 18.45 0.34 0.96
C GLY A 257 19.30 1.07 -0.09
N CYS A 258 19.25 0.64 -1.35
CA CYS A 258 20.02 1.24 -2.44
C CYS A 258 19.82 2.75 -2.63
N ALA A 259 18.69 3.33 -2.22
CA ALA A 259 18.45 4.76 -2.41
C ALA A 259 19.32 5.65 -1.51
N THR A 260 19.76 5.13 -0.37
CA THR A 260 20.54 5.89 0.63
C THR A 260 21.88 5.25 0.95
N GLU A 261 21.97 3.92 0.92
CA GLU A 261 23.16 3.19 1.35
C GLU A 261 23.28 1.88 0.55
N PRO A 262 23.74 1.96 -0.71
CA PRO A 262 23.98 0.75 -1.50
C PRO A 262 25.06 -0.13 -0.85
N PRO A 263 24.89 -1.46 -0.83
CA PRO A 263 25.93 -2.38 -0.35
C PRO A 263 27.27 -2.17 -1.06
N ASN A 264 28.34 -2.03 -0.28
CA ASN A 264 29.71 -1.97 -0.80
C ASN A 264 30.28 -3.39 -0.96
N LEU A 265 30.26 -3.91 -2.18
CA LEU A 265 30.67 -5.29 -2.49
C LEU A 265 32.18 -5.52 -2.42
N GLY A 266 32.98 -4.44 -2.51
CA GLY A 266 34.42 -4.50 -2.22
C GLY A 266 34.73 -4.75 -0.74
N VAL A 267 33.83 -4.37 0.17
CA VAL A 267 33.98 -4.57 1.63
C VAL A 267 33.22 -5.81 2.10
N TYR A 268 32.02 -6.05 1.55
CA TYR A 268 31.11 -7.13 1.92
C TYR A 268 30.79 -7.99 0.69
N PRO A 269 31.62 -9.01 0.39
CA PRO A 269 31.53 -9.77 -0.86
C PRO A 269 30.38 -10.78 -0.86
N ALA A 270 29.14 -10.26 -0.92
CA ALA A 270 27.94 -11.05 -1.05
C ALA A 270 27.88 -11.75 -2.42
N ASP A 271 27.17 -12.87 -2.48
CA ASP A 271 27.10 -13.70 -3.68
C ASP A 271 26.03 -13.19 -4.66
N PHE A 272 24.92 -12.70 -4.10
CA PHE A 272 23.80 -12.12 -4.84
C PHE A 272 23.35 -10.80 -4.20
N VAL A 273 23.16 -9.75 -5.00
CA VAL A 273 22.53 -8.50 -4.57
C VAL A 273 21.47 -8.11 -5.59
N VAL A 274 20.26 -7.80 -5.12
CA VAL A 274 19.16 -7.38 -5.99
C VAL A 274 18.80 -5.93 -5.76
N CYS A 275 18.43 -5.21 -6.83
CA CYS A 275 17.99 -3.82 -6.74
C CYS A 275 16.88 -3.47 -7.73
N SER A 276 16.21 -2.34 -7.48
CA SER A 276 15.17 -1.75 -8.34
C SER A 276 15.49 -0.28 -8.58
N PHE A 277 15.62 0.15 -9.84
CA PHE A 277 16.09 1.50 -10.16
C PHE A 277 15.05 2.59 -9.87
N TYR A 278 13.76 2.28 -10.04
CA TYR A 278 12.68 3.21 -9.72
C TYR A 278 12.59 3.58 -8.24
N LYS A 279 13.22 2.80 -7.33
CA LYS A 279 13.32 3.15 -5.91
C LYS A 279 14.47 4.13 -5.63
N ILE A 280 15.47 4.19 -6.51
CA ILE A 280 16.65 5.07 -6.38
C ILE A 280 16.35 6.45 -6.97
N PHE A 281 15.81 6.49 -8.20
CA PHE A 281 15.57 7.74 -8.94
C PHE A 281 14.28 7.75 -9.79
N GLY A 282 13.34 6.82 -9.55
CA GLY A 282 11.95 6.93 -10.02
C GLY A 282 11.64 6.45 -11.44
N TYR A 283 12.59 6.51 -12.37
CA TYR A 283 12.42 5.99 -13.74
C TYR A 283 13.70 5.32 -14.22
N PRO A 284 13.64 4.16 -14.91
CA PRO A 284 12.45 3.46 -15.38
C PRO A 284 11.80 2.56 -14.32
N THR A 285 10.47 2.46 -14.38
CA THR A 285 9.71 1.42 -13.68
C THR A 285 9.82 0.09 -14.43
N GLY A 286 9.69 -1.04 -13.72
CA GLY A 286 9.79 -2.37 -14.32
C GLY A 286 11.21 -2.79 -14.74
N LEU A 287 12.25 -2.13 -14.21
CA LEU A 287 13.64 -2.52 -14.41
C LEU A 287 14.37 -2.65 -13.06
N GLY A 288 15.16 -3.70 -12.93
CA GLY A 288 16.04 -3.95 -11.80
C GLY A 288 17.29 -4.70 -12.26
N ALA A 289 18.10 -5.13 -11.30
CA ALA A 289 19.27 -5.93 -11.59
C ALA A 289 19.54 -6.97 -10.50
N LEU A 290 20.15 -8.07 -10.93
CA LEU A 290 20.89 -9.00 -10.09
C LEU A 290 22.38 -8.73 -10.29
N ILE A 291 23.05 -8.28 -9.24
CA ILE A 291 24.51 -8.22 -9.17
C ILE A 291 24.96 -9.55 -8.59
N VAL A 292 25.75 -10.30 -9.34
CA VAL A 292 26.13 -11.67 -8.99
C VAL A 292 27.65 -11.82 -9.02
N LYS A 293 28.20 -12.45 -7.98
CA LYS A 293 29.63 -12.78 -7.92
C LYS A 293 29.95 -13.88 -8.92
N ASN A 294 31.05 -13.79 -9.65
CA ASN A 294 31.37 -14.69 -10.76
C ASN A 294 31.33 -16.17 -10.36
N GLU A 295 31.87 -16.54 -9.19
CA GLU A 295 31.86 -17.94 -8.73
C GLU A 295 30.44 -18.41 -8.38
N ALA A 296 29.61 -17.53 -7.82
CA ALA A 296 28.21 -17.83 -7.51
C ALA A 296 27.34 -17.88 -8.77
N ALA A 297 27.71 -17.15 -9.82
CA ALA A 297 26.98 -17.09 -11.08
C ALA A 297 26.94 -18.46 -11.79
N SER A 298 28.03 -19.24 -11.69
CA SER A 298 28.08 -20.62 -12.22
C SER A 298 27.15 -21.61 -11.52
N LEU A 299 26.63 -21.27 -10.34
CA LEU A 299 25.66 -22.11 -9.63
C LEU A 299 24.24 -21.92 -10.15
N LEU A 300 23.94 -20.78 -10.77
CA LEU A 300 22.62 -20.48 -11.28
C LEU A 300 22.39 -21.21 -12.60
N ASN A 301 21.70 -22.36 -12.53
CA ASN A 301 21.37 -23.17 -13.69
C ASN A 301 19.96 -22.86 -14.20
N LYS A 302 19.86 -22.01 -15.23
CA LYS A 302 18.59 -21.67 -15.87
C LYS A 302 18.24 -22.69 -16.96
N THR A 303 17.15 -23.42 -16.74
CA THR A 303 16.66 -24.46 -17.66
C THR A 303 15.97 -23.87 -18.88
N TYR A 304 15.20 -22.80 -18.68
CA TYR A 304 14.50 -22.10 -19.75
C TYR A 304 15.47 -21.28 -20.61
N PHE A 305 15.32 -21.35 -21.93
CA PHE A 305 16.06 -20.53 -22.88
C PHE A 305 15.13 -19.79 -23.85
N SER A 306 15.60 -18.67 -24.39
CA SER A 306 14.84 -17.81 -25.30
C SER A 306 15.75 -17.20 -26.37
N GLY A 307 15.16 -16.49 -27.34
CA GLY A 307 15.93 -15.79 -28.38
C GLY A 307 16.91 -14.79 -27.75
N GLY A 308 18.21 -14.96 -28.01
CA GLY A 308 19.28 -14.17 -27.39
C GLY A 308 20.06 -14.89 -26.30
N THR A 309 19.51 -15.95 -25.68
CA THR A 309 20.19 -16.74 -24.64
C THR A 309 20.87 -18.00 -25.17
N VAL A 310 20.40 -18.50 -26.32
CA VAL A 310 21.03 -19.59 -27.08
C VAL A 310 21.91 -19.07 -28.22
N ALA A 311 22.96 -19.82 -28.50
CA ALA A 311 23.79 -19.67 -29.70
C ALA A 311 23.20 -20.44 -30.88
N ALA A 312 22.57 -21.60 -30.62
CA ALA A 312 21.85 -22.39 -31.62
C ALA A 312 20.80 -23.26 -30.93
N SER A 313 19.67 -23.48 -31.60
CA SER A 313 18.67 -24.49 -31.23
C SER A 313 18.08 -25.08 -32.50
N ILE A 314 17.71 -26.35 -32.47
CA ILE A 314 17.06 -27.02 -33.60
C ILE A 314 15.62 -27.33 -33.20
N ALA A 315 14.67 -27.06 -34.10
CA ALA A 315 13.25 -27.03 -33.74
C ALA A 315 12.61 -28.43 -33.59
N ASP A 316 13.13 -29.41 -34.32
CA ASP A 316 12.58 -30.77 -34.44
C ASP A 316 13.40 -31.83 -33.70
N ILE A 317 14.49 -31.44 -33.02
CA ILE A 317 15.28 -32.33 -32.14
C ILE A 317 15.62 -31.64 -30.82
N ASP A 318 15.90 -32.44 -29.79
CA ASP A 318 16.35 -31.94 -28.48
C ASP A 318 17.81 -31.46 -28.53
N PHE A 319 18.00 -30.29 -29.15
CA PHE A 319 19.29 -29.61 -29.26
C PHE A 319 19.14 -28.12 -28.97
N ALA A 320 19.78 -27.67 -27.91
CA ALA A 320 19.98 -26.27 -27.60
C ALA A 320 21.37 -26.04 -27.02
N LYS A 321 22.12 -25.10 -27.61
CA LYS A 321 23.44 -24.67 -27.14
C LYS A 321 23.32 -23.27 -26.57
N GLN A 322 23.48 -23.13 -25.26
CA GLN A 322 23.48 -21.84 -24.58
C GLN A 322 24.71 -20.99 -24.96
N ARG A 323 24.58 -19.67 -24.86
CA ARG A 323 25.72 -18.75 -24.97
C ARG A 323 26.67 -18.91 -23.77
N LYS A 324 27.91 -18.43 -23.92
CA LYS A 324 28.95 -18.59 -22.88
C LYS A 324 28.89 -17.52 -21.78
N ASN A 325 28.44 -16.31 -22.11
CA ASN A 325 28.42 -15.19 -21.17
C ASN A 325 27.22 -15.31 -20.24
N ILE A 326 27.45 -15.28 -18.93
CA ILE A 326 26.40 -15.52 -17.93
C ILE A 326 25.29 -14.47 -17.96
N GLU A 327 25.61 -13.23 -18.35
CA GLU A 327 24.63 -12.17 -18.60
C GLU A 327 23.60 -12.62 -19.65
N GLN A 328 24.06 -13.19 -20.75
CA GLN A 328 23.20 -13.66 -21.83
C GLN A 328 22.45 -14.94 -21.49
N VAL A 329 22.99 -15.77 -20.60
CA VAL A 329 22.31 -17.00 -20.13
C VAL A 329 21.15 -16.65 -19.20
N LEU A 330 21.38 -15.71 -18.28
CA LEU A 330 20.44 -15.41 -17.21
C LEU A 330 19.39 -14.35 -17.57
N GLU A 331 19.69 -13.45 -18.51
CA GLU A 331 18.71 -12.49 -19.04
C GLU A 331 17.59 -13.20 -19.84
N ASP A 332 16.41 -12.59 -19.88
CA ASP A 332 15.27 -13.11 -20.64
C ASP A 332 15.16 -12.38 -21.98
N GLY A 333 15.30 -13.11 -23.08
CA GLY A 333 15.01 -12.64 -24.42
C GLY A 333 15.76 -11.36 -24.81
N THR A 334 15.07 -10.49 -25.55
CA THR A 334 15.50 -9.11 -25.76
C THR A 334 15.25 -8.30 -24.48
N ILE A 335 16.34 -7.87 -23.84
CA ILE A 335 16.28 -7.00 -22.66
C ILE A 335 15.65 -5.64 -22.98
N SER A 336 15.16 -4.94 -21.96
CA SER A 336 14.59 -3.59 -22.09
C SER A 336 15.68 -2.53 -22.35
N PHE A 337 16.37 -2.62 -23.48
CA PHE A 337 17.60 -1.89 -23.79
C PHE A 337 17.43 -0.36 -23.77
N LEU A 338 16.26 0.18 -24.14
CA LEU A 338 15.96 1.61 -24.04
C LEU A 338 15.79 2.07 -22.59
N SER A 339 15.11 1.27 -21.77
CA SER A 339 14.98 1.53 -20.33
C SER A 339 16.35 1.45 -19.65
N ILE A 340 17.17 0.47 -20.03
CA ILE A 340 18.55 0.32 -19.54
C ILE A 340 19.40 1.55 -19.94
N ALA A 341 19.32 1.98 -21.21
CA ALA A 341 20.00 3.18 -21.67
C ALA A 341 19.58 4.44 -20.88
N SER A 342 18.32 4.49 -20.45
CA SER A 342 17.77 5.61 -19.67
C SER A 342 18.35 5.70 -18.24
N LEU A 343 18.93 4.63 -17.70
CA LEU A 343 19.51 4.60 -16.34
C LEU A 343 20.58 5.68 -16.15
N ARG A 344 21.36 5.97 -17.20
CA ARG A 344 22.43 6.98 -17.14
C ARG A 344 21.92 8.35 -16.69
N HIS A 345 20.67 8.69 -17.02
CA HIS A 345 20.08 9.98 -16.64
C HIS A 345 19.68 10.03 -15.17
N GLY A 346 19.19 8.91 -14.63
CA GLY A 346 18.91 8.78 -13.20
C GLY A 346 20.20 8.78 -12.37
N PHE A 347 21.21 8.02 -12.79
CA PHE A 347 22.51 8.00 -12.12
C PHE A 347 23.24 9.35 -12.16
N LYS A 348 23.06 10.18 -13.20
CA LYS A 348 23.59 11.56 -13.20
C LYS A 348 23.06 12.38 -12.02
N ILE A 349 21.81 12.17 -11.59
CA ILE A 349 21.24 12.83 -10.40
C ILE A 349 21.92 12.30 -9.15
N ILE A 350 22.08 10.98 -9.05
CA ILE A 350 22.71 10.35 -7.88
C ILE A 350 24.20 10.71 -7.78
N ASP A 351 24.91 10.80 -8.89
CA ASP A 351 26.31 11.21 -8.92
C ASP A 351 26.46 12.70 -8.55
N MET A 352 25.52 13.55 -8.96
CA MET A 352 25.50 14.98 -8.60
C MET A 352 25.24 15.19 -7.11
N LEU A 353 24.27 14.49 -6.54
CA LEU A 353 23.89 14.66 -5.13
C LEU A 353 24.76 13.82 -4.19
N THR A 354 25.30 12.70 -4.67
CA THR A 354 25.94 11.62 -3.91
C THR A 354 24.98 10.87 -2.98
N THR A 355 25.17 9.56 -2.84
CA THR A 355 24.36 8.73 -1.93
C THR A 355 24.50 9.16 -0.46
N SER A 356 25.71 9.57 -0.07
CA SER A 356 25.98 10.04 1.30
C SER A 356 25.21 11.31 1.64
N ALA A 357 25.16 12.31 0.74
CA ALA A 357 24.37 13.51 1.01
C ALA A 357 22.86 13.24 0.99
N ILE A 358 22.37 12.36 0.09
CA ILE A 358 20.97 11.92 0.08
C ILE A 358 20.61 11.24 1.42
N ALA A 359 21.48 10.37 1.91
CA ALA A 359 21.28 9.70 3.20
C ALA A 359 21.20 10.70 4.35
N ARG A 360 22.14 11.65 4.44
CA ARG A 360 22.16 12.69 5.48
C ARG A 360 20.91 13.58 5.40
N HIS A 361 20.58 14.07 4.22
CA HIS A 361 19.41 14.94 3.99
C HIS A 361 18.09 14.26 4.40
N THR A 362 17.89 13.02 3.95
CA THR A 362 16.65 12.29 4.26
C THR A 362 16.60 11.81 5.72
N ALA A 363 17.75 11.52 6.32
CA ALA A 363 17.86 11.25 7.76
C ALA A 363 17.50 12.48 8.59
N SER A 364 17.95 13.69 8.22
CA SER A 364 17.57 14.94 8.92
C SER A 364 16.05 15.12 8.98
N LEU A 365 15.36 14.93 7.85
CA LEU A 365 13.89 15.02 7.79
C LEU A 365 13.21 13.95 8.65
N ALA A 366 13.65 12.70 8.53
CA ALA A 366 13.08 11.59 9.29
C ALA A 366 13.30 11.77 10.80
N THR A 367 14.49 12.20 11.21
CA THR A 367 14.82 12.46 12.61
C THR A 367 13.98 13.61 13.18
N TYR A 368 13.84 14.71 12.45
CA TYR A 368 12.97 15.83 12.85
C TYR A 368 11.52 15.37 13.05
N VAL A 369 10.94 14.65 12.09
CA VAL A 369 9.55 14.17 12.18
C VAL A 369 9.38 13.15 13.30
N ARG A 370 10.31 12.20 13.47
CA ARG A 370 10.25 11.24 14.59
C ARG A 370 10.26 11.95 15.94
N LYS A 371 11.16 12.93 16.13
CA LYS A 371 11.25 13.71 17.38
C LYS A 371 9.90 14.38 17.68
N LYS A 372 9.33 15.08 16.71
CA LYS A 372 8.04 15.76 16.86
C LYS A 372 6.89 14.77 17.11
N MET A 373 6.83 13.65 16.40
CA MET A 373 5.82 12.61 16.62
C MET A 373 5.89 11.97 18.02
N LEU A 374 7.10 11.80 18.58
CA LEU A 374 7.28 11.27 19.94
C LEU A 374 6.90 12.29 21.03
N GLU A 375 7.00 13.59 20.73
CA GLU A 375 6.57 14.68 21.61
C GLU A 375 5.03 14.85 21.62
N MET A 376 4.33 14.37 20.59
CA MET A 376 2.86 14.49 20.47
C MET A 376 2.11 13.67 21.52
N LYS A 377 1.38 14.39 22.38
CA LYS A 377 0.55 13.83 23.43
C LYS A 377 -0.85 14.40 23.39
N HIS A 378 -1.82 13.53 23.65
CA HIS A 378 -3.21 13.91 23.95
C HIS A 378 -3.29 14.75 25.23
N ASN A 379 -4.47 15.34 25.49
CA ASN A 379 -4.71 16.13 26.69
C ASN A 379 -4.48 15.33 27.98
N ASN A 380 -4.82 14.04 27.95
CA ASN A 380 -4.58 13.09 29.04
C ASN A 380 -3.10 12.63 29.17
N LYS A 381 -2.17 13.31 28.49
CA LYS A 381 -0.72 13.04 28.45
C LYS A 381 -0.31 11.68 27.85
N LYS A 382 -1.25 10.90 27.29
CA LYS A 382 -0.92 9.68 26.54
C LYS A 382 -0.36 10.04 25.17
N ASN A 383 0.61 9.27 24.69
CA ASN A 383 1.20 9.46 23.37
C ASN A 383 0.17 9.18 22.26
N VAL A 384 0.20 10.00 21.21
CA VAL A 384 -0.63 9.79 20.01
C VAL A 384 0.00 8.76 19.09
N CYS A 385 1.32 8.88 18.86
CA CYS A 385 2.04 8.07 17.90
C CYS A 385 2.71 6.86 18.55
N ILE A 386 2.57 5.69 17.93
CA ILE A 386 3.34 4.48 18.24
C ILE A 386 4.21 4.18 17.03
N ILE A 387 5.52 4.43 17.15
CA ILE A 387 6.50 4.21 16.07
C ILE A 387 7.11 2.81 16.20
N TYR A 388 7.30 2.11 15.09
CA TYR A 388 7.86 0.75 15.02
C TYR A 388 9.30 0.72 14.51
N GLY A 389 10.05 -0.31 14.91
CA GLY A 389 11.46 -0.54 14.52
C GLY A 389 12.43 -0.46 15.70
N GLN A 390 13.62 -1.07 15.58
CA GLN A 390 14.66 -1.06 16.64
C GLN A 390 15.15 0.34 17.04
N GLN A 391 14.92 1.35 16.18
CA GLN A 391 15.26 2.75 16.43
C GLN A 391 14.08 3.58 16.97
N ALA A 392 12.94 2.96 17.30
CA ALA A 392 11.74 3.67 17.78
C ALA A 392 11.98 4.48 19.07
N SER A 393 12.97 4.12 19.88
CA SER A 393 13.36 4.80 21.12
C SER A 393 14.62 5.68 21.02
N LYS A 394 15.37 5.62 19.90
CA LYS A 394 16.63 6.36 19.72
C LYS A 394 16.37 7.57 18.80
N VAL A 395 16.43 8.79 19.35
CA VAL A 395 16.10 10.04 18.62
C VAL A 395 17.33 10.72 17.99
N ALA A 396 18.55 10.31 18.36
CA ALA A 396 19.76 11.11 18.12
C ALA A 396 20.73 10.55 17.06
N ASP A 397 20.41 9.47 16.35
CA ASP A 397 21.37 8.83 15.44
C ASP A 397 21.15 9.25 13.97
N LEU A 398 22.13 9.93 13.36
CA LEU A 398 22.12 10.29 11.93
C LEU A 398 22.21 9.06 11.00
N LYS A 399 22.46 7.85 11.52
CA LYS A 399 22.36 6.59 10.75
C LYS A 399 20.92 6.13 10.51
N MET A 400 19.94 6.88 11.00
CA MET A 400 18.52 6.59 10.88
C MET A 400 18.03 6.47 9.43
N SER A 401 17.16 5.50 9.18
CA SER A 401 16.51 5.35 7.87
C SER A 401 15.52 6.50 7.59
N PRO A 402 15.33 6.86 6.31
CA PRO A 402 14.34 7.85 5.90
C PRO A 402 12.88 7.38 6.10
N THR A 403 12.66 6.15 6.53
CA THR A 403 11.34 5.50 6.66
C THR A 403 10.82 5.56 8.10
N ILE A 404 9.62 6.06 8.32
CA ILE A 404 8.94 6.06 9.62
C ILE A 404 7.64 5.27 9.49
N THR A 405 7.51 4.21 10.28
CA THR A 405 6.32 3.37 10.32
C THR A 405 5.68 3.45 11.69
N PHE A 406 4.37 3.69 11.72
CA PHE A 406 3.65 4.00 12.94
C PHE A 406 2.16 3.65 12.86
N ASN A 407 1.52 3.57 14.03
CA ASN A 407 0.07 3.62 14.19
C ASN A 407 -0.28 4.74 15.18
N LEU A 408 -1.53 5.20 15.14
CA LEU A 408 -2.01 6.29 16.00
C LEU A 408 -3.04 5.76 17.01
N LYS A 409 -2.96 6.25 18.24
CA LYS A 409 -3.93 5.97 19.31
C LYS A 409 -4.86 7.15 19.56
N ARG A 410 -6.10 6.84 19.92
CA ARG A 410 -7.09 7.78 20.45
C ARG A 410 -6.86 8.03 21.95
N GLU A 411 -7.52 9.04 22.52
CA GLU A 411 -7.40 9.38 23.95
C GLU A 411 -7.79 8.21 24.87
N ASP A 412 -8.82 7.46 24.50
CA ASP A 412 -9.30 6.28 25.22
C ASP A 412 -8.32 5.09 25.16
N GLY A 413 -7.31 5.15 24.27
CA GLY A 413 -6.30 4.11 24.07
C GLY A 413 -6.60 3.13 22.93
N THR A 414 -7.75 3.27 22.27
CA THR A 414 -8.08 2.53 21.03
C THR A 414 -7.28 3.06 19.83
N TRP A 415 -7.32 2.37 18.71
CA TRP A 415 -6.54 2.70 17.52
C TRP A 415 -7.34 3.54 16.52
N PHE A 416 -6.67 4.49 15.86
CA PHE A 416 -7.11 4.96 14.56
C PHE A 416 -6.78 3.88 13.52
N GLY A 417 -7.74 3.54 12.65
CA GLY A 417 -7.51 2.59 11.57
C GLY A 417 -6.53 3.16 10.55
N TYR A 418 -5.61 2.37 10.00
CA TYR A 418 -4.64 2.92 9.04
C TYR A 418 -5.31 3.47 7.77
N ARG A 419 -6.50 2.97 7.36
CA ARG A 419 -7.26 3.57 6.25
C ARG A 419 -7.94 4.86 6.60
N GLU A 420 -8.38 5.02 7.85
CA GLU A 420 -8.86 6.32 8.33
C GLU A 420 -7.75 7.36 8.16
N VAL A 421 -6.53 7.02 8.56
CA VAL A 421 -5.34 7.86 8.36
C VAL A 421 -5.06 8.11 6.87
N GLU A 422 -5.11 7.08 6.02
CA GLU A 422 -4.92 7.22 4.57
C GLU A 422 -5.94 8.15 3.91
N LYS A 423 -7.22 8.00 4.25
CA LYS A 423 -8.31 8.83 3.72
C LYS A 423 -8.11 10.29 4.12
N LEU A 424 -7.86 10.54 5.40
CA LEU A 424 -7.58 11.87 5.93
C LEU A 424 -6.33 12.51 5.32
N ALA A 425 -5.26 11.72 5.12
CA ALA A 425 -4.04 12.18 4.47
C ALA A 425 -4.31 12.58 3.02
N SER A 426 -5.05 11.74 2.28
CA SER A 426 -5.44 12.00 0.89
C SER A 426 -6.25 13.29 0.73
N LEU A 427 -7.19 13.55 1.65
CA LEU A 427 -7.96 14.81 1.70
C LEU A 427 -7.07 16.03 1.98
N SER A 428 -5.94 15.83 2.65
CA SER A 428 -4.98 16.87 3.01
C SER A 428 -3.89 17.05 1.94
N GLY A 429 -4.00 16.37 0.79
CA GLY A 429 -2.97 16.41 -0.26
C GLY A 429 -1.69 15.65 0.09
N ILE A 430 -1.76 14.71 1.05
CA ILE A 430 -0.61 13.93 1.53
C ILE A 430 -0.72 12.50 1.01
N HIS A 431 0.28 12.07 0.26
CA HIS A 431 0.42 10.71 -0.23
C HIS A 431 1.37 9.91 0.67
N LEU A 432 0.83 8.91 1.34
CA LEU A 432 1.55 7.98 2.21
C LEU A 432 1.13 6.54 1.92
N ARG A 433 1.78 5.55 2.56
CA ARG A 433 1.50 4.13 2.35
C ARG A 433 0.90 3.50 3.60
N THR A 434 -0.01 2.55 3.43
CA THR A 434 -0.61 1.78 4.53
C THR A 434 -0.56 0.27 4.30
N GLY A 435 -0.83 -0.51 5.35
CA GLY A 435 -0.86 -1.97 5.34
C GLY A 435 0.44 -2.61 5.88
N CYS A 436 0.79 -3.79 5.37
CA CYS A 436 2.01 -4.52 5.76
C CYS A 436 3.21 -4.31 4.81
N PHE A 437 3.08 -3.44 3.81
CA PHE A 437 4.15 -3.06 2.84
C PHE A 437 4.85 -4.24 2.15
N CYS A 438 4.17 -5.38 1.99
CA CYS A 438 4.75 -6.62 1.47
C CYS A 438 5.86 -7.24 2.34
N ASN A 439 5.88 -6.94 3.65
CA ASN A 439 6.79 -7.53 4.65
C ASN A 439 5.96 -8.17 5.79
N PRO A 440 5.31 -9.33 5.56
CA PRO A 440 4.38 -9.91 6.52
C PRO A 440 5.06 -10.36 7.82
N GLY A 441 6.31 -10.84 7.76
CA GLY A 441 7.06 -11.23 8.96
C GLY A 441 7.34 -10.02 9.86
N ALA A 442 7.87 -8.93 9.30
CA ALA A 442 8.03 -7.66 10.00
C ALA A 442 6.71 -7.12 10.54
N CYS A 443 5.66 -7.13 9.72
CA CYS A 443 4.32 -6.65 10.10
C CYS A 443 3.83 -7.41 11.34
N ALA A 444 3.88 -8.75 11.32
CA ALA A 444 3.47 -9.56 12.45
C ALA A 444 4.33 -9.33 13.70
N LYS A 445 5.66 -9.27 13.52
CA LYS A 445 6.64 -9.03 14.59
C LYS A 445 6.38 -7.70 15.31
N TYR A 446 6.29 -6.60 14.57
CA TYR A 446 6.16 -5.27 15.18
C TYR A 446 4.75 -4.97 15.70
N LEU A 447 3.71 -5.57 15.10
CA LEU A 447 2.33 -5.42 15.57
C LEU A 447 1.95 -6.41 16.69
N GLY A 448 2.83 -7.35 17.05
CA GLY A 448 2.56 -8.36 18.08
C GLY A 448 1.44 -9.32 17.68
N LEU A 449 1.38 -9.69 16.39
CA LEU A 449 0.43 -10.64 15.84
C LEU A 449 1.01 -12.06 15.91
N SER A 450 0.30 -12.96 16.59
CA SER A 450 0.66 -14.37 16.66
C SER A 450 0.26 -15.12 15.37
N HIS A 451 0.81 -16.32 15.15
CA HIS A 451 0.38 -17.18 14.05
C HIS A 451 -1.13 -17.45 14.06
N SER A 452 -1.72 -17.66 15.24
CA SER A 452 -3.17 -17.84 15.40
C SER A 452 -3.96 -16.56 15.11
N ASP A 453 -3.42 -15.39 15.47
CA ASP A 453 -4.03 -14.10 15.08
C ASP A 453 -4.07 -13.98 13.54
N LEU A 454 -2.96 -14.25 12.86
CA LEU A 454 -2.87 -14.15 11.39
C LEU A 454 -3.83 -15.12 10.68
N VAL A 455 -3.87 -16.39 11.12
CA VAL A 455 -4.78 -17.40 10.56
C VAL A 455 -6.24 -17.02 10.84
N SER A 456 -6.57 -16.64 12.08
CA SER A 456 -7.92 -16.22 12.45
C SER A 456 -8.37 -14.98 11.69
N ASN A 457 -7.47 -14.03 11.43
CA ASN A 457 -7.78 -12.84 10.64
C ASN A 457 -8.07 -13.23 9.19
N PHE A 458 -7.23 -14.07 8.58
CA PHE A 458 -7.44 -14.57 7.22
C PHE A 458 -8.75 -15.37 7.09
N GLU A 459 -9.04 -16.26 8.03
CA GLU A 459 -10.30 -17.01 8.11
C GLU A 459 -11.52 -16.12 8.29
N ALA A 460 -11.35 -14.96 8.95
CA ALA A 460 -12.38 -13.92 9.05
C ALA A 460 -12.52 -13.06 7.77
N GLY A 461 -11.80 -13.40 6.70
CA GLY A 461 -11.82 -12.71 5.42
C GLY A 461 -10.78 -11.59 5.28
N HIS A 462 -9.84 -11.46 6.23
CA HIS A 462 -8.87 -10.37 6.19
C HIS A 462 -7.84 -10.54 5.08
N VAL A 463 -7.70 -9.50 4.25
CA VAL A 463 -6.64 -9.36 3.24
C VAL A 463 -5.95 -8.02 3.40
N CYS A 464 -4.68 -7.91 2.98
CA CYS A 464 -3.87 -6.68 3.14
C CYS A 464 -4.45 -5.38 2.53
N TRP A 465 -5.60 -5.46 1.85
CA TRP A 465 -6.31 -4.37 1.20
C TRP A 465 -7.83 -4.41 1.46
N ASP A 466 -8.28 -4.96 2.58
CA ASP A 466 -9.68 -4.82 3.01
C ASP A 466 -9.86 -3.63 3.98
N ASP A 467 -11.08 -3.36 4.42
CA ASP A 467 -11.40 -2.27 5.37
C ASP A 467 -11.27 -2.69 6.85
N ASN A 468 -10.70 -3.87 7.16
CA ASN A 468 -10.59 -4.39 8.52
C ASN A 468 -9.24 -4.02 9.16
N ASP A 469 -9.10 -2.75 9.52
CA ASP A 469 -7.84 -2.18 10.01
C ASP A 469 -7.46 -2.61 11.44
N VAL A 470 -8.47 -2.95 12.26
CA VAL A 470 -8.30 -3.31 13.67
C VAL A 470 -9.19 -4.51 13.99
N ILE A 471 -8.58 -5.65 14.32
CA ILE A 471 -9.29 -6.89 14.66
C ILE A 471 -8.95 -7.26 16.11
N LYS A 472 -9.98 -7.50 16.93
CA LYS A 472 -9.82 -7.82 18.37
C LYS A 472 -8.93 -6.80 19.13
N GLY A 473 -9.01 -5.53 18.75
CA GLY A 473 -8.24 -4.44 19.38
C GLY A 473 -6.76 -4.35 18.96
N LYS A 474 -6.32 -5.17 18.00
CA LYS A 474 -4.96 -5.11 17.42
C LYS A 474 -5.00 -4.55 15.99
N PRO A 475 -4.09 -3.65 15.60
CA PRO A 475 -3.95 -3.24 14.21
C PRO A 475 -3.54 -4.43 13.34
N THR A 476 -4.09 -4.51 12.13
CA THR A 476 -3.74 -5.53 11.13
C THR A 476 -2.65 -5.06 10.15
N GLY A 477 -2.30 -3.78 10.22
CA GLY A 477 -1.30 -3.11 9.40
C GLY A 477 -0.89 -1.77 10.02
N ALA A 478 0.02 -1.06 9.37
CA ALA A 478 0.57 0.20 9.84
C ALA A 478 0.48 1.31 8.77
N VAL A 479 0.81 2.53 9.17
CA VAL A 479 1.05 3.67 8.28
C VAL A 479 2.55 3.84 8.12
N ARG A 480 3.02 4.10 6.90
CA ARG A 480 4.44 4.38 6.60
C ARG A 480 4.56 5.65 5.80
N ILE A 481 5.44 6.52 6.27
CA ILE A 481 5.99 7.63 5.52
C ILE A 481 7.48 7.40 5.25
N SER A 482 7.98 8.00 4.18
CA SER A 482 9.37 7.86 3.75
C SER A 482 9.79 9.05 2.94
N PHE A 483 10.91 9.66 3.33
CA PHE A 483 11.50 10.78 2.63
C PHE A 483 12.41 10.30 1.49
N GLY A 484 12.48 11.07 0.42
CA GLY A 484 13.36 10.82 -0.72
C GLY A 484 14.26 12.01 -0.99
N TYR A 485 15.12 11.87 -2.00
CA TYR A 485 16.16 12.86 -2.31
C TYR A 485 15.63 14.28 -2.65
N ILE A 486 14.34 14.43 -2.89
CA ILE A 486 13.71 15.72 -3.18
C ILE A 486 12.63 16.10 -2.17
N SER A 487 12.54 15.39 -1.05
CA SER A 487 11.66 15.82 0.04
C SER A 487 12.22 17.08 0.69
N THR A 488 11.35 17.93 1.21
CA THR A 488 11.71 19.22 1.80
C THR A 488 11.28 19.28 3.26
N TYR A 489 11.81 20.27 3.98
CA TYR A 489 11.31 20.65 5.30
C TYR A 489 9.80 20.91 5.28
N GLN A 490 9.30 21.53 4.20
CA GLN A 490 7.88 21.83 4.05
C GLN A 490 7.03 20.55 3.98
N ASP A 491 7.49 19.51 3.26
CA ASP A 491 6.80 18.20 3.24
C ASP A 491 6.70 17.60 4.64
N ALA A 492 7.79 17.66 5.41
CA ALA A 492 7.83 17.17 6.79
C ALA A 492 6.88 17.97 7.70
N GLU A 493 6.88 19.29 7.57
CA GLU A 493 6.09 20.17 8.43
C GLU A 493 4.59 20.13 8.10
N GLU A 494 4.21 19.99 6.83
CA GLU A 494 2.82 19.78 6.44
C GLU A 494 2.28 18.44 6.94
N PHE A 495 3.11 17.41 6.97
CA PHE A 495 2.75 16.13 7.56
C PHE A 495 2.55 16.20 9.08
N LEU A 496 3.42 16.91 9.81
CA LEU A 496 3.24 17.16 11.25
C LEU A 496 1.98 18.01 11.49
N LYS A 497 1.83 19.10 10.71
CA LYS A 497 0.59 19.85 10.41
C LYS A 497 -0.65 18.99 10.49
N PHE A 498 -0.67 18.02 9.57
CA PHE A 498 -1.74 17.07 9.39
C PHE A 498 -1.97 16.21 10.63
N LEU A 499 -0.93 15.60 11.20
CA LEU A 499 -1.06 14.75 12.38
C LEU A 499 -1.67 15.51 13.55
N GLU A 500 -1.14 16.70 13.84
CA GLU A 500 -1.58 17.51 14.96
C GLU A 500 -3.04 17.87 14.82
N SER A 501 -3.42 18.37 13.66
CA SER A 501 -4.75 18.92 13.54
C SER A 501 -5.81 17.86 13.23
N SER A 502 -5.45 16.64 12.80
CA SER A 502 -6.39 15.54 12.52
C SER A 502 -6.54 14.58 13.69
N PHE A 503 -5.51 14.41 14.53
CA PHE A 503 -5.47 13.33 15.52
C PHE A 503 -5.14 13.79 16.95
N LEU A 504 -4.74 15.04 17.19
CA LEU A 504 -4.67 15.57 18.56
C LEU A 504 -6.00 16.18 18.98
N SER A 505 -6.48 15.79 20.15
CA SER A 505 -7.55 16.50 20.84
C SER A 505 -7.06 17.87 21.30
N LYS A 506 -7.69 18.95 20.82
CA LYS A 506 -7.39 20.32 21.30
C LYS A 506 -8.09 20.59 22.64
N PRO A 507 -7.52 21.43 23.52
CA PRO A 507 -8.26 21.94 24.66
C PRO A 507 -9.46 22.73 24.13
N ILE A 508 -10.66 22.38 24.60
CA ILE A 508 -11.84 23.22 24.42
C ILE A 508 -11.51 24.52 25.16
N ALA A 509 -11.24 25.60 24.42
CA ALA A 509 -11.12 26.92 25.01
C ALA A 509 -12.48 27.27 25.60
N SER A 510 -12.62 27.18 26.93
CA SER A 510 -13.72 27.79 27.67
C SER A 510 -13.65 29.30 27.47
N ASN A 511 -14.29 29.80 26.43
CA ASN A 511 -14.67 31.20 26.32
C ASN A 511 -16.20 31.27 26.24
N ASN A 512 -16.78 31.59 27.41
CA ASN A 512 -18.13 32.12 27.65
C ASN A 512 -19.30 31.47 26.91
N GLY A 513 -19.88 30.45 27.55
CA GLY A 513 -21.21 29.95 27.24
C GLY A 513 -21.73 29.06 28.36
N TYR A 514 -22.32 29.69 29.38
CA TYR A 514 -23.11 29.11 30.48
C TYR A 514 -22.66 27.74 31.04
N THR A 515 -21.90 27.80 32.13
CA THR A 515 -21.76 26.73 33.12
C THR A 515 -23.15 26.35 33.64
N LEU A 516 -23.76 25.31 33.09
CA LEU A 516 -24.83 24.62 33.79
C LEU A 516 -24.19 23.66 34.80
N ASN A 517 -24.22 24.16 36.03
CA ASN A 517 -23.83 23.50 37.26
C ASN A 517 -24.55 22.15 37.37
N MET A 518 -23.84 21.04 37.11
CA MET A 518 -24.31 19.69 37.38
C MET A 518 -24.24 19.43 38.88
N ASN A 519 -25.23 19.96 39.61
CA ASN A 519 -25.50 19.49 40.96
C ASN A 519 -26.06 18.07 40.86
N MET A 520 -25.27 17.13 41.38
CA MET A 520 -25.77 15.86 41.90
C MET A 520 -27.01 16.13 42.77
N LEU A 521 -28.16 15.67 42.30
CA LEU A 521 -29.29 15.36 43.18
C LEU A 521 -29.54 13.86 43.09
N ASN A 522 -29.08 13.17 44.12
CA ASN A 522 -29.60 11.89 44.52
C ASN A 522 -31.12 12.04 44.72
N LEU A 523 -31.92 11.38 43.89
CA LEU A 523 -33.30 11.06 44.23
C LEU A 523 -33.54 9.58 43.93
N VAL A 524 -34.01 8.94 44.98
CA VAL A 524 -34.33 7.52 45.11
C VAL A 524 -35.49 7.14 44.19
N ASP A 525 -35.37 5.92 43.69
CA ASP A 525 -36.30 5.10 42.94
C ASP A 525 -37.79 5.28 43.29
N ASN A 526 -38.62 5.52 42.26
CA ASN A 526 -39.83 4.74 42.02
C ASN A 526 -40.51 5.16 40.69
N ARG A 527 -40.56 4.20 39.75
CA ARG A 527 -41.41 4.15 38.54
C ARG A 527 -41.08 5.16 37.44
N SER A 528 -40.12 4.77 36.60
CA SER A 528 -39.77 5.42 35.34
C SER A 528 -40.94 5.43 34.32
N GLN A 529 -41.72 6.51 34.34
CA GLN A 529 -42.25 7.10 33.10
C GLN A 529 -41.11 7.90 32.47
N GLN A 530 -40.38 7.29 31.53
CA GLN A 530 -39.45 8.05 30.68
C GLN A 530 -40.25 8.98 29.78
N VAL A 531 -39.98 10.28 29.88
CA VAL A 531 -40.36 11.25 28.86
C VAL A 531 -39.56 10.91 27.60
N VAL A 532 -40.19 10.26 26.63
CA VAL A 532 -39.59 9.98 25.33
C VAL A 532 -39.52 11.30 24.56
N PRO A 533 -38.34 11.73 24.08
CA PRO A 533 -38.26 12.89 23.19
C PRO A 533 -39.09 12.62 21.92
N ASP A 534 -39.86 13.61 21.46
CA ASP A 534 -40.75 13.50 20.30
C ASP A 534 -39.93 13.45 18.99
N VAL A 535 -39.47 12.26 18.64
CA VAL A 535 -38.71 11.98 17.41
C VAL A 535 -39.67 11.90 16.23
N ARG A 536 -39.42 12.71 15.19
CA ARG A 536 -40.24 12.79 13.98
C ARG A 536 -39.41 12.54 12.72
N LEU A 537 -40.00 11.81 11.77
CA LEU A 537 -39.44 11.62 10.43
C LEU A 537 -39.52 12.94 9.64
N LYS A 538 -38.38 13.42 9.13
CA LYS A 538 -38.31 14.67 8.36
C LYS A 538 -38.34 14.45 6.86
N SER A 539 -37.56 13.50 6.35
CA SER A 539 -37.50 13.23 4.91
C SER A 539 -37.10 11.80 4.60
N ILE A 540 -37.63 11.30 3.48
CA ILE A 540 -37.23 10.03 2.87
C ILE A 540 -36.51 10.35 1.56
N ILE A 541 -35.31 9.81 1.34
CA ILE A 541 -34.50 10.07 0.15
C ILE A 541 -34.16 8.77 -0.57
N ILE A 542 -34.31 8.80 -1.89
CA ILE A 542 -34.09 7.65 -2.76
C ILE A 542 -32.92 7.98 -3.68
N TYR A 543 -32.00 7.01 -3.83
CA TYR A 543 -30.84 7.10 -4.71
C TYR A 543 -30.90 5.99 -5.77
N PRO A 544 -31.63 6.18 -6.87
CA PRO A 544 -31.73 5.18 -7.93
C PRO A 544 -30.37 4.67 -8.41
N VAL A 545 -29.52 5.59 -8.86
CA VAL A 545 -28.20 5.28 -9.39
C VAL A 545 -27.15 5.49 -8.30
N LYS A 546 -26.34 4.46 -8.06
CA LYS A 546 -25.20 4.51 -7.12
C LYS A 546 -24.30 5.69 -7.48
N SER A 547 -23.93 6.45 -6.46
CA SER A 547 -23.11 7.66 -6.60
C SER A 547 -23.76 8.85 -7.35
N CYS A 548 -25.01 8.79 -7.81
CA CYS A 548 -25.69 9.99 -8.35
C CYS A 548 -26.49 10.73 -7.27
N GLN A 549 -26.96 11.95 -7.52
CA GLN A 549 -27.79 12.70 -6.57
C GLN A 549 -29.16 12.02 -6.37
N GLY A 550 -29.62 11.96 -5.11
CA GLY A 550 -30.94 11.42 -4.76
C GLY A 550 -32.04 12.48 -4.77
N PHE A 551 -33.29 12.03 -4.63
CA PHE A 551 -34.46 12.89 -4.55
C PHE A 551 -35.29 12.58 -3.30
N SER A 552 -35.89 13.62 -2.72
CA SER A 552 -36.68 13.54 -1.49
C SER A 552 -38.16 13.32 -1.80
N VAL A 553 -38.84 12.56 -0.96
CA VAL A 553 -40.28 12.25 -1.08
C VAL A 553 -40.97 12.28 0.28
N GLN A 554 -42.30 12.47 0.25
CA GLN A 554 -43.14 12.39 1.45
C GLN A 554 -43.50 10.96 1.84
N SER A 555 -43.64 10.08 0.86
CA SER A 555 -43.90 8.65 1.04
C SER A 555 -43.27 7.85 -0.09
N TRP A 556 -42.91 6.59 0.17
CA TRP A 556 -42.34 5.70 -0.85
C TRP A 556 -42.65 4.23 -0.56
N PRO A 557 -42.81 3.37 -1.58
CA PRO A 557 -43.02 1.95 -1.36
C PRO A 557 -41.80 1.25 -0.74
N LEU A 558 -42.04 0.47 0.32
CA LEU A 558 -41.05 -0.40 0.94
C LEU A 558 -41.16 -1.82 0.36
N THR A 559 -40.02 -2.45 0.10
CA THR A 559 -39.90 -3.82 -0.41
C THR A 559 -39.03 -4.65 0.52
N THR A 560 -38.93 -5.97 0.28
CA THR A 560 -38.02 -6.85 1.03
C THR A 560 -36.53 -6.51 0.86
N GLY A 561 -36.18 -5.66 -0.11
CA GLY A 561 -34.82 -5.16 -0.33
C GLY A 561 -34.59 -3.72 0.16
N GLY A 562 -35.58 -3.09 0.82
CA GLY A 562 -35.53 -1.67 1.22
C GLY A 562 -36.47 -0.81 0.37
N LEU A 563 -36.18 0.49 0.25
CA LEU A 563 -36.97 1.42 -0.56
C LEU A 563 -36.94 0.98 -2.04
N LYS A 564 -38.13 0.90 -2.67
CA LYS A 564 -38.26 0.43 -4.05
C LYS A 564 -37.35 1.22 -5.00
N TYR A 565 -36.56 0.55 -5.81
CA TYR A 565 -35.60 1.14 -6.77
C TYR A 565 -34.40 1.89 -6.17
N ASP A 566 -34.13 1.79 -4.87
CA ASP A 566 -32.93 2.38 -4.27
C ASP A 566 -31.67 1.56 -4.61
N ARG A 567 -30.65 2.24 -5.16
CA ARG A 567 -29.33 1.72 -5.55
C ARG A 567 -29.40 0.49 -6.46
N GLU A 568 -30.38 0.44 -7.36
CA GLU A 568 -30.52 -0.66 -8.33
C GLU A 568 -29.56 -0.52 -9.54
N TRP A 569 -29.03 0.67 -9.80
CA TRP A 569 -28.15 0.95 -10.94
C TRP A 569 -26.76 1.42 -10.50
N LEU A 570 -25.74 1.17 -11.34
CA LEU A 570 -24.40 1.75 -11.21
C LEU A 570 -23.76 1.99 -12.58
N LEU A 571 -22.60 2.64 -12.58
CA LEU A 571 -21.77 2.86 -13.76
C LEU A 571 -20.45 2.08 -13.66
N GLN A 572 -20.05 1.45 -14.75
CA GLN A 572 -18.81 0.69 -14.88
C GLN A 572 -17.91 1.36 -15.91
N GLY A 573 -16.61 1.49 -15.64
CA GLY A 573 -15.63 2.00 -16.57
C GLY A 573 -15.17 0.95 -17.58
N SER A 574 -14.41 1.39 -18.60
CA SER A 574 -13.94 0.52 -19.69
C SER A 574 -13.05 -0.65 -19.24
N GLY A 575 -12.39 -0.54 -18.08
CA GLY A 575 -11.57 -1.61 -17.49
C GLY A 575 -12.36 -2.58 -16.60
N GLY A 576 -13.68 -2.44 -16.54
CA GLY A 576 -14.56 -3.24 -15.72
C GLY A 576 -14.67 -2.75 -14.27
N GLU A 577 -14.03 -1.64 -13.91
CA GLU A 577 -14.07 -1.06 -12.57
C GLU A 577 -15.38 -0.29 -12.31
N ILE A 578 -15.88 -0.32 -11.08
CA ILE A 578 -17.05 0.49 -10.69
C ILE A 578 -16.64 1.96 -10.58
N LEU A 579 -17.44 2.83 -11.18
CA LEU A 579 -17.30 4.28 -11.07
C LEU A 579 -18.06 4.74 -9.83
N THR A 580 -17.32 5.31 -8.89
CA THR A 580 -17.85 5.93 -7.68
C THR A 580 -17.59 7.42 -7.74
N GLN A 581 -18.37 8.22 -7.02
CA GLN A 581 -18.16 9.67 -6.94
C GLN A 581 -16.75 10.03 -6.43
N LYS A 582 -16.12 9.21 -5.56
CA LYS A 582 -14.69 9.35 -5.20
C LYS A 582 -13.74 9.32 -6.40
N ARG A 583 -14.03 8.50 -7.42
CA ARG A 583 -13.22 8.38 -8.64
C ARG A 583 -13.66 9.36 -9.71
N VAL A 584 -14.95 9.71 -9.73
CA VAL A 584 -15.60 10.56 -10.74
C VAL A 584 -16.57 11.51 -10.03
N PRO A 585 -16.08 12.65 -9.47
CA PRO A 585 -16.89 13.58 -8.69
C PRO A 585 -18.11 14.14 -9.44
N GLU A 586 -18.05 14.18 -10.77
CA GLU A 586 -19.12 14.60 -11.68
C GLU A 586 -20.42 13.84 -11.45
N LEU A 587 -20.35 12.58 -11.01
CA LEU A 587 -21.52 11.76 -10.69
C LEU A 587 -22.43 12.43 -9.65
N GLY A 588 -21.86 13.20 -8.71
CA GLY A 588 -22.63 13.92 -7.70
C GLY A 588 -23.47 15.08 -8.24
N SER A 589 -23.20 15.52 -9.48
CA SER A 589 -23.99 16.55 -10.15
C SER A 589 -25.15 15.98 -10.97
N ILE A 590 -25.19 14.66 -11.18
CA ILE A 590 -26.24 13.99 -11.95
C ILE A 590 -27.47 13.78 -11.06
N ARG A 591 -28.59 14.39 -11.46
CA ARG A 591 -29.88 14.27 -10.78
C ARG A 591 -30.64 13.08 -11.31
N THR A 592 -31.24 12.32 -10.40
CA THR A 592 -32.07 11.16 -10.74
C THR A 592 -33.43 11.28 -10.09
N LEU A 593 -34.49 10.93 -10.81
CA LEU A 593 -35.86 10.95 -10.31
C LEU A 593 -36.65 9.78 -10.89
N ILE A 594 -37.30 9.01 -10.03
CA ILE A 594 -38.20 7.94 -10.45
C ILE A 594 -39.63 8.44 -10.40
N ASN A 595 -40.33 8.32 -11.53
CA ASN A 595 -41.77 8.50 -11.57
C ASN A 595 -42.43 7.12 -11.62
N LEU A 596 -43.11 6.73 -10.54
CA LEU A 596 -43.77 5.44 -10.41
C LEU A 596 -45.00 5.30 -11.31
N GLU A 597 -45.71 6.39 -11.58
CA GLU A 597 -46.92 6.40 -12.43
C GLU A 597 -46.56 6.21 -13.90
N LEU A 598 -45.51 6.90 -14.35
CA LEU A 598 -45.00 6.79 -15.72
C LEU A 598 -44.11 5.55 -15.92
N GLY A 599 -43.67 4.89 -14.84
CA GLY A 599 -42.76 3.75 -14.89
C GLY A 599 -41.40 4.10 -15.48
N LYS A 600 -40.87 5.30 -15.20
CA LYS A 600 -39.64 5.82 -15.81
C LYS A 600 -38.65 6.39 -14.80
N LEU A 601 -37.35 6.20 -15.07
CA LEU A 601 -36.23 6.88 -14.45
C LEU A 601 -35.83 8.08 -15.32
N PHE A 602 -35.87 9.27 -14.75
CA PHE A 602 -35.39 10.50 -15.37
C PHE A 602 -34.00 10.82 -14.84
N VAL A 603 -33.08 11.16 -15.75
CA VAL A 603 -31.70 11.51 -15.43
C VAL A 603 -31.34 12.83 -16.09
N GLU A 604 -30.76 13.74 -15.31
CA GLU A 604 -30.37 15.08 -15.75
C GLU A 604 -28.94 15.40 -15.30
N SER A 605 -28.15 16.07 -16.13
CA SER A 605 -26.78 16.50 -15.80
C SER A 605 -26.58 17.96 -16.21
N PRO A 606 -25.91 18.80 -15.40
CA PRO A 606 -25.58 20.18 -15.79
C PRO A 606 -24.73 20.29 -17.06
N LYS A 607 -23.99 19.23 -17.41
CA LYS A 607 -23.15 19.16 -18.62
C LYS A 607 -23.93 18.76 -19.88
N ARG A 608 -25.21 18.37 -19.76
CA ARG A 608 -26.09 17.94 -20.85
C ARG A 608 -27.33 18.81 -20.92
N LYS A 609 -27.75 19.19 -22.13
CA LYS A 609 -29.01 19.95 -22.32
C LYS A 609 -30.22 19.04 -22.44
N ASP A 610 -30.02 17.84 -22.98
CA ASP A 610 -31.02 16.81 -23.16
C ASP A 610 -31.17 15.94 -21.90
N LYS A 611 -32.42 15.70 -21.52
CA LYS A 611 -32.79 14.85 -20.38
C LYS A 611 -32.90 13.41 -20.83
N LEU A 612 -32.33 12.48 -20.07
CA LEU A 612 -32.41 11.06 -20.36
C LEU A 612 -33.63 10.45 -19.66
N GLN A 613 -34.39 9.65 -20.39
CA GLN A 613 -35.53 8.90 -19.87
C GLN A 613 -35.30 7.41 -20.11
N ILE A 614 -35.35 6.62 -19.04
CA ILE A 614 -35.13 5.18 -19.08
C ILE A 614 -36.41 4.50 -18.58
N SER A 615 -37.00 3.61 -19.38
CA SER A 615 -38.16 2.84 -18.94
C SER A 615 -37.74 1.82 -17.88
N LEU A 616 -38.50 1.72 -16.79
CA LEU A 616 -38.24 0.75 -15.72
C LEU A 616 -38.60 -0.69 -16.14
N LEU A 617 -39.38 -0.84 -17.21
CA LEU A 617 -39.97 -2.07 -17.73
C LEU A 617 -39.46 -2.48 -19.12
N GLU A 618 -38.54 -1.73 -19.74
CA GLU A 618 -38.02 -2.08 -21.06
C GLU A 618 -37.20 -3.38 -21.01
N ASN A 619 -37.38 -4.20 -22.07
CA ASN A 619 -36.61 -5.41 -22.30
C ASN A 619 -35.14 -5.04 -22.55
N LEU A 620 -34.32 -5.23 -21.51
CA LEU A 620 -32.88 -5.07 -21.55
C LEU A 620 -32.27 -6.02 -22.59
N THR A 621 -31.22 -5.59 -23.28
CA THR A 621 -30.43 -6.48 -24.13
C THR A 621 -29.97 -7.67 -23.27
N HIS A 622 -30.29 -8.90 -23.69
CA HIS A 622 -30.04 -10.17 -22.97
C HIS A 622 -28.54 -10.52 -22.75
N LEU A 623 -27.67 -9.52 -22.60
CA LEU A 623 -26.28 -9.68 -22.15
C LEU A 623 -26.24 -9.54 -20.64
N THR A 624 -26.49 -10.65 -19.95
CA THR A 624 -26.23 -10.79 -18.52
C THR A 624 -24.72 -10.88 -18.30
N ALA A 625 -24.17 -9.97 -17.51
CA ALA A 625 -22.77 -10.00 -17.07
C ALA A 625 -22.69 -10.19 -15.55
N GLU A 626 -21.58 -10.72 -15.03
CA GLU A 626 -21.29 -10.71 -13.60
C GLU A 626 -20.38 -9.53 -13.25
N VAL A 627 -20.75 -8.76 -12.22
CA VAL A 627 -19.92 -7.67 -11.66
C VAL A 627 -19.60 -7.98 -10.21
N ASP A 628 -18.33 -7.88 -9.82
CA ASP A 628 -17.91 -7.97 -8.42
C ASP A 628 -17.95 -6.58 -7.77
N VAL A 629 -18.79 -6.44 -6.75
CA VAL A 629 -18.91 -5.24 -5.93
C VAL A 629 -18.54 -5.62 -4.50
N TYR A 630 -17.37 -5.17 -4.03
CA TYR A 630 -16.86 -5.42 -2.67
C TYR A 630 -16.84 -6.91 -2.25
N GLY A 631 -16.44 -7.81 -3.16
CA GLY A 631 -16.35 -9.26 -2.91
C GLY A 631 -17.67 -10.01 -3.07
N GLN A 632 -18.73 -9.33 -3.52
CA GLN A 632 -20.02 -9.94 -3.87
C GLN A 632 -20.26 -9.86 -5.37
N ARG A 633 -20.63 -10.99 -5.99
CA ARG A 633 -20.94 -11.06 -7.41
C ARG A 633 -22.41 -10.78 -7.67
N TYR A 634 -22.69 -9.81 -8.52
CA TYR A 634 -24.02 -9.41 -8.96
C TYR A 634 -24.19 -9.77 -10.43
N GLU A 635 -25.32 -10.37 -10.78
CA GLU A 635 -25.74 -10.48 -12.18
C GLU A 635 -26.37 -9.14 -12.59
N VAL A 636 -25.85 -8.55 -13.66
CA VAL A 636 -26.24 -7.23 -14.12
C VAL A 636 -26.71 -7.25 -15.56
N GLU A 637 -27.65 -6.37 -15.86
CA GLU A 637 -28.20 -6.12 -17.18
C GLU A 637 -27.69 -4.76 -17.67
N SER A 638 -27.22 -4.72 -18.91
CA SER A 638 -26.67 -3.52 -19.55
C SER A 638 -27.73 -2.81 -20.40
N TYR A 639 -27.57 -1.50 -20.54
CA TYR A 639 -28.41 -0.66 -21.40
C TYR A 639 -27.75 -0.42 -22.76
N ASP A 640 -28.54 0.08 -23.70
CA ASP A 640 -28.11 0.38 -25.06
C ASP A 640 -27.01 1.46 -25.13
N ASP A 641 -26.39 1.57 -26.31
CA ASP A 641 -25.31 2.52 -26.55
C ASP A 641 -25.75 3.97 -26.36
N LYS A 642 -27.04 4.29 -26.52
CA LYS A 642 -27.55 5.66 -26.31
C LYS A 642 -27.46 6.05 -24.83
N VAL A 643 -27.92 5.19 -23.93
CA VAL A 643 -27.82 5.42 -22.48
C VAL A 643 -26.35 5.50 -22.04
N ASN A 644 -25.52 4.57 -22.51
CA ASN A 644 -24.08 4.53 -22.18
C ASN A 644 -23.35 5.78 -22.68
N THR A 645 -23.66 6.24 -23.90
CA THR A 645 -23.09 7.47 -24.47
C THR A 645 -23.51 8.69 -23.66
N TRP A 646 -24.78 8.80 -23.29
CA TRP A 646 -25.26 9.93 -22.48
C TRP A 646 -24.50 10.05 -21.15
N PHE A 647 -24.35 8.94 -20.42
CA PHE A 647 -23.57 8.95 -19.18
C PHE A 647 -22.09 9.24 -19.43
N SER A 648 -21.51 8.67 -20.48
CA SER A 648 -20.10 8.86 -20.82
C SER A 648 -19.79 10.34 -21.10
N GLU A 649 -20.67 11.02 -21.83
CA GLU A 649 -20.56 12.45 -22.11
C GLU A 649 -20.85 13.30 -20.87
N ALA A 650 -21.82 12.89 -20.03
CA ALA A 650 -22.14 13.59 -18.79
C ALA A 650 -20.97 13.58 -17.78
N ILE A 651 -20.15 12.54 -17.76
CA ILE A 651 -18.98 12.42 -16.86
C ILE A 651 -17.64 12.70 -17.53
N GLY A 652 -17.58 12.78 -18.86
CA GLY A 652 -16.34 12.98 -19.62
C GLY A 652 -15.43 11.75 -19.72
N ARG A 653 -15.98 10.55 -19.54
CA ARG A 653 -15.24 9.27 -19.58
C ARG A 653 -16.15 8.15 -20.05
N HIS A 654 -15.64 7.23 -20.87
CA HIS A 654 -16.38 6.05 -21.30
C HIS A 654 -16.85 5.20 -20.12
N CYS A 655 -18.15 4.88 -20.12
CA CYS A 655 -18.78 4.06 -19.09
C CYS A 655 -19.99 3.27 -19.63
N THR A 656 -20.32 2.21 -18.91
CA THR A 656 -21.49 1.36 -19.15
C THR A 656 -22.45 1.49 -17.98
N PHE A 657 -23.71 1.79 -18.27
CA PHE A 657 -24.79 1.84 -17.29
C PHE A 657 -25.40 0.46 -17.12
N VAL A 658 -25.46 -0.02 -15.88
CA VAL A 658 -25.91 -1.37 -15.56
C VAL A 658 -26.91 -1.39 -14.40
N ARG A 659 -27.84 -2.34 -14.42
CA ARG A 659 -28.85 -2.59 -13.39
C ARG A 659 -28.69 -3.98 -12.80
N CYS A 660 -28.94 -4.15 -11.51
CA CYS A 660 -29.01 -5.47 -10.89
C CYS A 660 -30.20 -6.28 -11.46
N SER A 661 -29.93 -7.49 -11.98
CA SER A 661 -31.00 -8.37 -12.49
C SER A 661 -31.82 -8.94 -11.32
N ASN A 662 -33.14 -9.02 -11.52
CA ASN A 662 -34.07 -9.61 -10.55
C ASN A 662 -34.23 -11.14 -10.74
N SER A 663 -33.45 -11.77 -11.61
CA SER A 663 -33.66 -13.16 -11.99
C SER A 663 -32.86 -14.16 -11.12
N LYS A 664 -33.62 -15.04 -10.45
CA LYS A 664 -33.27 -16.30 -9.74
C LYS A 664 -32.59 -16.24 -8.37
N LYS A 665 -33.15 -17.08 -7.49
CA LYS A 665 -32.75 -17.38 -6.11
C LYS A 665 -31.28 -17.86 -6.06
N ARG A 666 -30.37 -17.06 -5.53
CA ARG A 666 -29.14 -17.61 -4.92
C ARG A 666 -29.40 -17.88 -3.44
N SER A 667 -29.59 -19.16 -3.13
CA SER A 667 -29.37 -19.69 -1.78
C SER A 667 -27.86 -19.68 -1.55
N CYS A 668 -27.35 -18.75 -0.76
CA CYS A 668 -25.98 -18.81 -0.27
C CYS A 668 -25.88 -19.97 0.73
N THR A 669 -25.46 -21.15 0.28
CA THR A 669 -24.99 -22.22 1.17
C THR A 669 -23.51 -22.02 1.44
N PHE A 670 -23.17 -21.20 2.43
CA PHE A 670 -21.94 -21.37 3.20
C PHE A 670 -22.35 -21.73 4.63
N ALA A 671 -22.52 -23.03 4.88
CA ALA A 671 -22.64 -23.53 6.24
C ALA A 671 -21.22 -23.54 6.84
N GLY A 672 -20.84 -22.42 7.46
CA GLY A 672 -19.70 -22.41 8.37
C GLY A 672 -20.00 -23.32 9.56
N LYS A 673 -19.13 -24.29 9.82
CA LYS A 673 -19.14 -25.07 11.07
C LYS A 673 -18.84 -24.12 12.22
N ASN A 674 -19.90 -23.55 12.81
CA ASN A 674 -20.03 -23.03 14.18
C ASN A 674 -21.01 -21.85 14.21
N GLY A 675 -22.30 -22.14 14.02
CA GLY A 675 -23.43 -21.53 14.75
C GLY A 675 -23.48 -20.03 15.08
N ARG A 676 -22.68 -19.15 14.46
CA ARG A 676 -22.83 -17.69 14.55
C ARG A 676 -23.59 -17.23 13.32
N LEU A 677 -24.74 -16.64 13.59
CA LEU A 677 -25.78 -16.32 12.62
C LEU A 677 -25.21 -15.45 11.49
N CYS A 678 -25.13 -16.05 10.31
CA CYS A 678 -24.84 -15.38 9.06
C CYS A 678 -25.94 -14.34 8.76
N ARG A 679 -25.54 -13.24 8.11
CA ARG A 679 -26.43 -12.24 7.51
C ARG A 679 -27.61 -12.92 6.81
N ASP A 680 -28.80 -12.41 7.08
CA ASP A 680 -30.09 -12.93 6.61
C ASP A 680 -30.03 -13.34 5.12
N THR A 681 -29.97 -14.65 4.87
CA THR A 681 -29.81 -15.29 3.56
C THR A 681 -31.05 -15.22 2.68
N ARG A 682 -32.07 -14.44 3.07
CA ARG A 682 -33.34 -14.27 2.34
C ARG A 682 -33.56 -12.88 1.72
N SER A 683 -32.68 -11.91 1.95
CA SER A 683 -32.88 -10.56 1.41
C SER A 683 -32.37 -10.43 -0.04
N LYS A 684 -33.23 -9.95 -0.94
CA LYS A 684 -32.83 -9.51 -2.30
C LYS A 684 -32.06 -8.21 -2.15
N LEU A 685 -30.76 -8.18 -2.42
CA LEU A 685 -29.92 -6.99 -2.21
C LEU A 685 -29.63 -6.28 -3.54
N SER A 686 -29.85 -4.96 -3.57
CA SER A 686 -29.35 -4.04 -4.60
C SER A 686 -27.89 -3.63 -4.29
N PHE A 687 -27.31 -2.65 -5.02
CA PHE A 687 -25.91 -2.23 -4.85
C PHE A 687 -25.67 -1.34 -3.61
N VAL A 688 -26.06 -1.83 -2.43
CA VAL A 688 -25.89 -1.16 -1.12
C VAL A 688 -24.45 -1.29 -0.60
N ASN A 689 -23.96 -0.28 0.13
CA ASN A 689 -22.61 -0.27 0.72
C ASN A 689 -22.57 -0.93 2.10
N GLU A 690 -23.26 -0.32 3.08
CA GLU A 690 -23.15 -0.69 4.50
C GLU A 690 -24.47 -1.24 5.08
N GLY A 691 -25.62 -0.76 4.57
CA GLY A 691 -26.94 -1.21 4.99
C GLY A 691 -28.01 -0.93 3.92
N GLN A 692 -29.17 -1.61 4.05
CA GLN A 692 -30.31 -1.43 3.14
C GLN A 692 -30.95 -0.04 3.26
N LEU A 693 -30.96 0.53 4.46
CA LEU A 693 -31.42 1.88 4.76
C LEU A 693 -30.39 2.56 5.65
N LEU A 694 -30.04 3.79 5.31
CA LEU A 694 -29.19 4.65 6.13
C LEU A 694 -30.04 5.70 6.82
N LEU A 695 -29.86 5.87 8.13
CA LEU A 695 -30.57 6.85 8.94
C LEU A 695 -29.60 7.86 9.52
N ILE A 696 -30.02 9.13 9.60
CA ILE A 696 -29.27 10.19 10.27
C ILE A 696 -30.20 11.16 11.02
N SER A 697 -29.76 11.66 12.19
CA SER A 697 -30.44 12.73 12.90
C SER A 697 -29.94 14.11 12.49
N GLU A 698 -30.87 15.05 12.30
CA GLU A 698 -30.51 16.46 12.10
C GLU A 698 -29.78 17.06 13.28
N GLN A 699 -30.10 16.62 14.50
CA GLN A 699 -29.43 17.09 15.70
C GLN A 699 -27.96 16.65 15.72
N SER A 700 -27.65 15.44 15.25
CA SER A 700 -26.27 14.95 15.06
C SER A 700 -25.51 15.75 14.00
N VAL A 701 -26.18 16.11 12.89
CA VAL A 701 -25.58 16.96 11.83
C VAL A 701 -25.40 18.40 12.30
N SER A 702 -26.33 18.92 13.11
CA SER A 702 -26.25 20.26 13.70
C SER A 702 -25.13 20.36 14.73
N ASP A 703 -24.97 19.34 15.57
CA ASP A 703 -23.83 19.22 16.48
C ASP A 703 -22.50 19.17 15.70
N LEU A 704 -22.43 18.34 14.66
CA LEU A 704 -21.28 18.29 13.76
C LEU A 704 -20.98 19.70 13.20
N ASN A 705 -21.95 20.37 12.59
CA ASN A 705 -21.79 21.72 12.05
C ASN A 705 -21.37 22.76 13.10
N SER A 706 -21.84 22.61 14.33
CA SER A 706 -21.45 23.47 15.46
C SER A 706 -19.97 23.26 15.80
N ARG A 707 -19.51 22.00 15.89
CA ARG A 707 -18.09 21.66 16.05
C ARG A 707 -17.23 22.18 14.89
N LEU A 708 -17.75 22.14 13.66
CA LEU A 708 -17.07 22.71 12.49
C LEU A 708 -16.96 24.24 12.56
N SER A 709 -17.97 24.91 13.11
CA SER A 709 -18.04 26.37 13.17
C SER A 709 -17.12 26.97 14.24
N SER A 710 -16.97 26.31 15.39
CA SER A 710 -16.14 26.77 16.52
C SER A 710 -14.62 26.76 16.28
N SER A 711 -14.17 26.25 15.12
CA SER A 711 -12.75 26.06 14.76
C SER A 711 -12.23 27.07 13.72
N ASN A 712 -12.89 28.23 13.54
CA ASN A 712 -12.55 29.24 12.52
C ASN A 712 -11.80 30.45 13.11
N GLY A 713 -10.45 30.43 13.02
CA GLY A 713 -9.60 31.59 13.37
C GLY A 713 -9.23 32.50 12.21
N ASN A 714 -9.46 32.14 10.93
CA ASN A 714 -8.99 32.93 9.79
C ASN A 714 -9.97 32.87 8.60
N GLY A 715 -10.76 33.93 8.41
CA GLY A 715 -11.28 34.50 7.14
C GLY A 715 -11.80 33.64 5.97
N LYS A 716 -11.79 32.31 6.01
CA LYS A 716 -12.28 31.43 4.94
C LYS A 716 -13.75 31.08 5.16
N GLN A 717 -14.47 31.01 4.04
CA GLN A 717 -15.92 30.81 3.91
C GLN A 717 -16.43 29.65 4.81
N GLN A 718 -17.52 29.90 5.52
CA GLN A 718 -18.16 28.97 6.46
C GLN A 718 -18.59 27.68 5.71
N MET A 719 -18.01 26.52 6.04
CA MET A 719 -18.42 25.24 5.46
C MET A 719 -19.52 24.61 6.31
N LEU A 720 -20.76 24.66 5.81
CA LEU A 720 -21.90 23.92 6.34
C LEU A 720 -21.98 22.53 5.67
N VAL A 721 -22.06 21.49 6.48
CA VAL A 721 -22.24 20.09 6.07
C VAL A 721 -23.73 19.78 6.09
N ASP A 722 -24.24 19.40 4.92
CA ASP A 722 -25.62 18.94 4.77
C ASP A 722 -25.74 17.44 5.10
N ALA A 723 -26.83 17.03 5.75
CA ALA A 723 -27.15 15.63 6.00
C ALA A 723 -27.09 14.77 4.73
N MET A 724 -27.45 15.33 3.57
CA MET A 724 -27.42 14.66 2.27
C MET A 724 -26.03 14.18 1.85
N ARG A 725 -24.96 14.74 2.42
CA ARG A 725 -23.57 14.28 2.17
C ARG A 725 -23.33 12.86 2.67
N PHE A 726 -24.04 12.44 3.72
CA PHE A 726 -24.00 11.08 4.25
C PHE A 726 -24.87 10.10 3.46
N ARG A 727 -25.56 10.60 2.43
CA ARG A 727 -26.51 9.85 1.60
C ARG A 727 -27.53 9.03 2.41
N PRO A 728 -28.18 9.63 3.43
CA PRO A 728 -29.18 8.95 4.23
C PRO A 728 -30.39 8.63 3.38
N ASN A 729 -31.05 7.51 3.65
CA ASN A 729 -32.39 7.22 3.14
C ASN A 729 -33.47 7.85 4.04
N ILE A 730 -33.17 7.98 5.34
CA ILE A 730 -34.11 8.46 6.37
C ILE A 730 -33.43 9.57 7.17
N VAL A 731 -34.05 10.75 7.23
CA VAL A 731 -33.61 11.84 8.10
C VAL A 731 -34.66 12.08 9.16
N ILE A 732 -34.25 12.11 10.42
CA ILE A 732 -35.13 12.32 11.59
C ILE A 732 -34.77 13.62 12.31
N SER A 733 -35.71 14.10 13.13
CA SER A 733 -35.55 15.27 13.97
C SER A 733 -36.16 15.04 15.36
N GLY A 734 -35.68 15.75 16.38
CA GLY A 734 -36.26 15.73 17.73
C GLY A 734 -35.56 14.80 18.73
N SER A 735 -34.51 14.08 18.31
CA SER A 735 -33.64 13.31 19.22
C SER A 735 -32.54 14.18 19.82
N MET A 736 -31.85 13.71 20.87
CA MET A 736 -30.56 14.30 21.21
C MET A 736 -29.52 13.90 20.14
N PRO A 737 -28.44 14.69 19.96
CA PRO A 737 -27.35 14.32 19.07
C PRO A 737 -26.80 12.93 19.42
N TYR A 738 -26.69 12.05 18.42
CA TYR A 738 -26.14 10.69 18.49
C TYR A 738 -27.01 9.68 19.26
N ASP A 739 -28.25 10.01 19.63
CA ASP A 739 -29.16 9.04 20.25
C ASP A 739 -29.43 7.85 19.33
N GLU A 740 -29.47 8.08 18.01
CA GLU A 740 -29.73 7.07 17.00
C GLU A 740 -28.70 5.93 16.99
N ASP A 741 -27.48 6.17 17.52
CA ASP A 741 -26.42 5.16 17.60
C ASP A 741 -26.74 4.04 18.60
N ASN A 742 -27.64 4.31 19.56
CA ASN A 742 -28.02 3.38 20.61
C ASN A 742 -29.33 2.63 20.32
N TRP A 743 -30.00 2.93 19.21
CA TRP A 743 -31.27 2.32 18.87
C TRP A 743 -31.07 0.88 18.43
N LYS A 744 -31.94 -0.01 18.90
CA LYS A 744 -31.97 -1.43 18.50
C LYS A 744 -33.08 -1.70 17.49
N GLU A 745 -34.18 -0.98 17.64
CA GLU A 745 -35.38 -1.07 16.81
C GLU A 745 -35.89 0.33 16.51
N LEU A 746 -36.46 0.50 15.32
CA LEU A 746 -37.05 1.75 14.85
C LEU A 746 -38.38 1.42 14.19
N CYS A 747 -39.48 2.03 14.62
CA CYS A 747 -40.75 1.93 13.91
C CYS A 747 -41.14 3.27 13.32
N ILE A 748 -41.52 3.28 12.04
CA ILE A 748 -42.02 4.43 11.29
C ILE A 748 -43.41 4.06 10.76
N GLY A 749 -44.45 4.60 11.38
CA GLY A 749 -45.82 4.14 11.14
C GLY A 749 -45.97 2.67 11.52
N GLU A 750 -46.48 1.84 10.60
CA GLU A 750 -46.63 0.39 10.80
C GLU A 750 -45.37 -0.42 10.45
N ALA A 751 -44.34 0.21 9.87
CA ALA A 751 -43.11 -0.46 9.46
C ALA A 751 -42.07 -0.42 10.60
N CYS A 752 -41.64 -1.60 11.07
CA CYS A 752 -40.59 -1.73 12.08
C CYS A 752 -39.30 -2.31 11.48
N PHE A 753 -38.17 -1.73 11.87
CA PHE A 753 -36.82 -2.00 11.39
C PHE A 753 -35.92 -2.38 12.57
N THR A 754 -34.98 -3.30 12.34
CA THR A 754 -33.93 -3.62 13.31
C THR A 754 -32.64 -2.90 12.93
N VAL A 755 -32.05 -2.17 13.87
CA VAL A 755 -30.79 -1.44 13.69
C VAL A 755 -29.62 -2.41 13.90
N LYS A 756 -28.77 -2.58 12.88
CA LYS A 756 -27.69 -3.59 12.89
C LYS A 756 -26.29 -3.03 13.14
N CYS A 757 -26.01 -1.79 12.72
CA CYS A 757 -24.74 -1.09 12.96
C CYS A 757 -24.97 0.43 13.02
N PRO A 758 -24.46 1.14 14.04
CA PRO A 758 -24.44 2.60 14.06
C PRO A 758 -23.30 3.17 13.19
N PHE A 759 -23.51 4.35 12.60
CA PHE A 759 -22.50 5.07 11.82
C PHE A 759 -21.92 6.21 12.69
N PRO A 760 -20.64 6.20 13.08
CA PRO A 760 -20.14 7.07 14.13
C PRO A 760 -19.89 8.50 13.64
N LEU A 761 -20.95 9.31 13.48
CA LEU A 761 -20.83 10.75 13.17
C LEU A 761 -20.09 11.52 14.26
N LYS A 762 -20.11 11.01 15.49
CA LYS A 762 -19.45 11.59 16.66
C LYS A 762 -17.93 11.72 16.50
N SER A 763 -17.31 10.92 15.63
CA SER A 763 -15.87 10.95 15.39
C SER A 763 -15.44 11.79 14.19
N LEU A 764 -16.36 12.40 13.44
CA LEU A 764 -16.05 13.21 12.26
C LEU A 764 -15.71 14.66 12.65
N ASP A 765 -14.58 15.20 12.20
CA ASP A 765 -14.18 16.60 12.37
C ASP A 765 -14.04 17.34 11.02
N LYS A 766 -13.63 18.62 11.05
CA LYS A 766 -13.62 19.55 9.91
C LYS A 766 -12.85 19.10 8.66
N ARG A 767 -11.97 18.11 8.81
CA ARG A 767 -11.26 17.48 7.68
C ARG A 767 -11.99 16.27 7.11
N ASP A 768 -12.79 15.57 7.90
CA ASP A 768 -13.54 14.40 7.45
C ASP A 768 -14.78 14.78 6.62
N SER A 769 -15.29 16.00 6.75
CA SER A 769 -16.47 16.46 6.00
C SER A 769 -16.20 16.68 4.50
N VAL A 770 -14.94 16.88 4.11
CA VAL A 770 -14.52 16.82 2.70
C VAL A 770 -14.59 15.37 2.19
N CYS A 771 -14.45 14.37 3.07
CA CYS A 771 -14.61 12.95 2.76
C CYS A 771 -16.06 12.48 2.65
N ALA A 772 -17.04 13.30 3.10
CA ALA A 772 -18.45 13.10 2.81
C ALA A 772 -18.84 13.53 1.38
N HIS A 773 -17.85 13.61 0.49
CA HIS A 773 -18.05 13.42 -0.94
C HIS A 773 -18.01 11.91 -1.15
N ASN A 774 -19.15 11.26 -0.84
CA ASN A 774 -19.44 9.97 -1.46
C ASN A 774 -19.16 10.09 -2.94
#